data_AF-A0A804R9N8-F1
#
_entry.id   AF-A0A804R9N8-F1
#
_cell.length_a   1.000
_cell.length_b   1.000
_cell.length_c   1.000
_cell.angle_alpha   90.00
_cell.angle_beta   90.00
_cell.angle_gamma   90.00
#
_symmetry.space_group_name_H-M   'P 1'
#
loop_
_entity.id
_entity.type
_entity.pdbx_description
1 polymer ?
#
loop_
_entity_poly.entity_id
_entity_poly.type
_entity_poly.pdbx_seq_one_letter_code
_entity_poly.pdbx_strand_id
1 'polypeptide(L)'
;MALMPTTLLSRKLDMTHTPAFSQDYMELTSHMGLPDVSIKRFSVTHDIRNLLMFVDVVLYGSLRQEPVFPPLLLLSMSSEIPVVAPNLTVITKYVSDGVHGFLFDSADPSTISSAFIQILGEKKLLDTAYSVALEGKLLSKNMLAHDCIKAHVKLLESVIHFPSYAKLPSSVSKVQERTWLWDPFELKAALENSLLEDESHASTKAVDILREFSQSNQTTYADTNDTSSYDYPRLSDWYDLGEIEIFEDIERREMEEIDERVERPLLSWDEVYKNARKSERLKSEGNERDEGELERTGQPVCIYEIYSGEGAWPFLHHGSLYRGVTLSKGGRRPRSDDVDAVTRLSVLDNPYYRDLLCEFGAIFAIANRVDTVHKLPWIGFQSWRAAGRKVSLSERAEETLEEITSGESNEDVIYYWSPMDMDQTSDFWLTCDSLNAGNCRSLFEDAFRAMYGLPENVLALPPMPNDGDHWSTLHSWVMPTPSFLKFIMFSRIFVDSLHSLNVNSTETTSCFLGASEPERRHCYCRILEVLVNVWAYHSGRKMVYLNPFTGDTSEQHLLDKRNGMWVKFFNFTLLKSMDEDLAEEADDGMHPGNEQWLWPLTGQVFWPGIADREREEKYIKKLDKKLKNKVKLLERQKSGYKQKPLGQ
;
A
#
# COMPACT_ATOMS: atom_id res chain seq x y z
N MET A 1 58.60 -28.04 35.77
CA MET A 1 57.26 -28.64 35.59
C MET A 1 56.54 -27.79 34.57
N ALA A 2 56.43 -28.30 33.34
CA ALA A 2 56.17 -27.51 32.14
C ALA A 2 54.68 -27.10 32.05
N LEU A 3 54.44 -25.79 31.97
CA LEU A 3 53.15 -25.19 31.62
C LEU A 3 53.01 -25.26 30.09
N MET A 4 51.93 -25.89 29.62
CA MET A 4 51.53 -25.88 28.21
C MET A 4 50.67 -24.65 27.89
N PRO A 5 50.61 -24.21 26.61
CA PRO A 5 50.03 -22.93 26.24
C PRO A 5 48.51 -23.02 26.09
N THR A 6 47.77 -22.24 26.86
CA THR A 6 46.35 -21.92 26.63
C THR A 6 46.25 -20.61 25.85
N THR A 7 45.56 -20.62 24.71
CA THR A 7 45.35 -19.43 23.87
C THR A 7 44.13 -18.66 24.32
N LEU A 8 44.34 -17.47 24.91
CA LEU A 8 43.30 -16.55 25.36
C LEU A 8 43.10 -15.46 24.31
N LEU A 9 41.88 -15.32 23.78
CA LEU A 9 41.55 -14.35 22.72
C LEU A 9 40.76 -13.17 23.32
N SER A 10 41.32 -11.96 23.28
CA SER A 10 40.66 -10.72 23.72
C SER A 10 40.41 -9.79 22.52
N ARG A 11 39.21 -9.22 22.41
CA ARG A 11 38.86 -8.22 21.38
C ARG A 11 37.94 -7.15 21.96
N LYS A 12 38.14 -5.90 21.51
CA LYS A 12 37.23 -4.76 21.70
C LYS A 12 36.80 -4.24 20.32
N LEU A 13 35.50 -4.00 20.13
CA LEU A 13 34.91 -3.33 18.97
C LEU A 13 34.45 -1.94 19.43
N ASP A 14 35.23 -0.91 19.08
CA ASP A 14 34.80 0.29 18.33
C ASP A 14 35.66 1.54 18.58
N MET A 15 35.81 2.28 17.48
CA MET A 15 36.33 3.65 17.29
C MET A 15 37.84 3.93 17.35
N THR A 16 38.35 4.32 16.19
CA THR A 16 39.62 5.00 15.89
C THR A 16 40.91 4.24 16.22
N HIS A 17 41.53 3.71 15.18
CA HIS A 17 42.92 3.25 15.21
C HIS A 17 43.83 4.42 15.60
N THR A 18 44.29 4.44 16.85
CA THR A 18 45.52 5.16 17.21
C THR A 18 46.64 4.12 17.39
N PRO A 19 47.76 4.22 16.64
CA PRO A 19 48.88 3.28 16.73
C PRO A 19 49.55 3.23 18.13
N ALA A 20 49.28 4.22 18.97
CA ALA A 20 49.75 4.32 20.36
C ALA A 20 49.29 3.13 21.24
N PHE A 21 48.04 2.68 21.13
CA PHE A 21 47.49 1.63 21.98
C PHE A 21 48.13 0.24 21.79
N SER A 22 48.90 0.03 20.71
CA SER A 22 49.54 -1.27 20.44
C SER A 22 50.89 -1.44 21.16
N GLN A 23 51.60 -0.34 21.41
CA GLN A 23 52.84 -0.35 22.20
C GLN A 23 52.53 -0.55 23.68
N ASP A 24 51.50 0.12 24.20
CA ASP A 24 51.09 0.05 25.60
C ASP A 24 50.75 -1.38 26.06
N TYR A 25 50.14 -2.20 25.19
CA TYR A 25 49.76 -3.58 25.55
C TYR A 25 50.96 -4.52 25.57
N MET A 26 51.90 -4.39 24.63
CA MET A 26 53.14 -5.18 24.64
C MET A 26 54.03 -4.80 25.83
N GLU A 27 54.08 -3.50 26.15
CA GLU A 27 54.78 -2.99 27.33
C GLU A 27 54.16 -3.56 28.62
N LEU A 28 52.83 -3.55 28.75
CA LEU A 28 52.12 -4.17 29.87
C LEU A 28 52.42 -5.67 30.02
N THR A 29 52.47 -6.42 28.91
CA THR A 29 52.78 -7.86 28.94
C THR A 29 54.22 -8.15 29.36
N SER A 30 55.16 -7.29 28.95
CA SER A 30 56.56 -7.37 29.38
C SER A 30 56.71 -7.05 30.88
N HIS A 31 55.95 -6.09 31.41
CA HIS A 31 55.89 -5.76 32.83
C HIS A 31 55.26 -6.87 33.68
N MET A 32 54.31 -7.62 33.12
CA MET A 32 53.64 -8.74 33.79
C MET A 32 54.45 -10.06 33.74
N GLY A 33 55.63 -10.07 33.09
CA GLY A 33 56.51 -11.24 33.03
C GLY A 33 55.95 -12.40 32.21
N LEU A 34 54.99 -12.14 31.31
CA LEU A 34 54.42 -13.15 30.44
C LEU A 34 55.38 -13.44 29.27
N PRO A 35 55.67 -14.71 28.95
CA PRO A 35 56.60 -15.04 27.86
C PRO A 35 56.03 -14.60 26.50
N ASP A 36 56.87 -14.09 25.60
CA ASP A 36 56.48 -13.51 24.29
C ASP A 36 55.63 -14.46 23.40
N VAL A 37 55.66 -15.77 23.67
CA VAL A 37 54.90 -16.80 22.93
C VAL A 37 53.45 -16.93 23.42
N SER A 38 53.11 -16.38 24.58
CA SER A 38 51.82 -16.58 25.27
C SER A 38 50.66 -15.73 24.73
N ILE A 39 50.95 -14.61 24.07
CA ILE A 39 49.94 -13.67 23.58
C ILE A 39 50.14 -13.44 22.08
N LYS A 40 49.12 -13.79 21.30
CA LYS A 40 49.09 -13.54 19.85
C LYS A 40 47.96 -12.57 19.53
N ARG A 41 48.30 -11.51 18.79
CA ARG A 41 47.33 -10.53 18.30
C ARG A 41 46.88 -10.87 16.88
N PHE A 42 45.59 -10.83 16.66
CA PHE A 42 44.99 -10.99 15.32
C PHE A 42 44.42 -9.65 14.85
N SER A 43 44.60 -9.34 13.55
CA SER A 43 44.04 -8.13 12.93
C SER A 43 42.54 -8.29 12.67
N VAL A 44 41.82 -7.16 12.61
CA VAL A 44 40.37 -7.04 12.34
C VAL A 44 39.93 -7.74 11.06
N THR A 45 40.85 -7.96 10.11
CA THR A 45 40.62 -8.58 8.80
C THR A 45 40.56 -10.11 8.79
N HIS A 46 40.89 -10.78 9.91
CA HIS A 46 40.84 -12.24 9.97
C HIS A 46 39.42 -12.74 10.27
N ASP A 47 39.00 -13.80 9.58
CA ASP A 47 37.73 -14.47 9.83
C ASP A 47 37.70 -15.02 11.27
N ILE A 48 36.88 -14.40 12.11
CA ILE A 48 36.71 -14.73 13.53
C ILE A 48 36.28 -16.20 13.68
N ARG A 49 35.52 -16.75 12.72
CA ARG A 49 35.05 -18.13 12.76
C ARG A 49 36.23 -19.12 12.69
N ASN A 50 37.21 -18.85 11.84
CA ASN A 50 38.41 -19.67 11.75
C ASN A 50 39.29 -19.57 13.00
N LEU A 51 39.28 -18.41 13.69
CA LEU A 51 40.02 -18.25 14.95
C LEU A 51 39.36 -19.03 16.10
N LEU A 52 38.02 -19.01 16.18
CA LEU A 52 37.28 -19.72 17.22
C LEU A 52 37.52 -21.24 17.21
N MET A 53 37.86 -21.82 16.05
CA MET A 53 38.25 -23.24 15.94
C MET A 53 39.47 -23.63 16.78
N PHE A 54 40.28 -22.66 17.21
CA PHE A 54 41.52 -22.88 17.98
C PHE A 54 41.44 -22.31 19.41
N VAL A 55 40.23 -21.96 19.88
CA VAL A 55 40.02 -21.31 21.17
C VAL A 55 39.28 -22.23 22.12
N ASP A 56 39.84 -22.40 23.32
CA ASP A 56 39.22 -23.20 24.39
C ASP A 56 38.21 -22.40 25.22
N VAL A 57 38.43 -21.09 25.40
CA VAL A 57 37.60 -20.19 26.21
C VAL A 57 37.61 -18.78 25.64
N VAL A 58 36.46 -18.12 25.60
CA VAL A 58 36.35 -16.72 25.18
C VAL A 58 36.05 -15.82 26.37
N LEU A 59 36.92 -14.83 26.60
CA LEU A 59 36.72 -13.79 27.61
C LEU A 59 36.19 -12.50 26.96
N TYR A 60 35.02 -12.09 27.38
CA TYR A 60 34.45 -10.78 27.08
C TYR A 60 34.77 -9.80 28.20
N GLY A 61 35.63 -8.81 27.94
CA GLY A 61 36.15 -7.90 28.97
C GLY A 61 35.50 -6.50 29.00
N SER A 62 34.38 -6.29 28.30
CA SER A 62 33.75 -4.96 28.22
C SER A 62 33.02 -4.61 29.51
N LEU A 63 33.47 -3.60 30.25
CA LEU A 63 32.81 -3.14 31.49
C LEU A 63 31.73 -2.08 31.26
N ARG A 64 31.47 -1.72 30.00
CA ARG A 64 30.47 -0.69 29.65
C ARG A 64 29.18 -1.37 29.23
N GLN A 65 28.06 -0.78 29.63
CA GLN A 65 26.76 -1.24 29.18
C GLN A 65 26.66 -1.10 27.65
N GLU A 66 26.24 -2.17 26.99
CA GLU A 66 26.05 -2.20 25.54
C GLU A 66 24.56 -2.18 25.19
N PRO A 67 24.21 -1.56 24.05
CA PRO A 67 22.82 -1.46 23.60
C PRO A 67 22.27 -2.78 23.06
N VAL A 68 23.15 -3.69 22.61
CA VAL A 68 22.79 -4.97 21.98
C VAL A 68 23.66 -6.09 22.57
N PHE A 69 23.16 -7.33 22.54
CA PHE A 69 23.92 -8.48 22.99
C PHE A 69 25.22 -8.64 22.16
N PRO A 70 26.40 -8.84 22.79
CA PRO A 70 27.67 -8.86 22.06
C PRO A 70 27.74 -9.96 20.99
N PRO A 71 28.01 -9.63 19.71
CA PRO A 71 28.07 -10.62 18.63
C PRO A 71 29.13 -11.70 18.85
N LEU A 72 30.26 -11.34 19.49
CA LEU A 72 31.33 -12.28 19.82
C LEU A 72 30.86 -13.37 20.79
N LEU A 73 30.06 -13.00 21.80
CA LEU A 73 29.50 -13.96 22.76
C LEU A 73 28.54 -14.91 22.07
N LEU A 74 27.65 -14.39 21.23
CA LEU A 74 26.70 -15.20 20.46
C LEU A 74 27.42 -16.22 19.56
N LEU A 75 28.45 -15.76 18.85
CA LEU A 75 29.24 -16.63 17.97
C LEU A 75 30.01 -17.70 18.75
N SER A 76 30.52 -17.35 19.93
CA SER A 76 31.26 -18.30 20.78
C SER A 76 30.34 -19.36 21.37
N MET A 77 29.17 -18.94 21.89
CA MET A 77 28.15 -19.85 22.42
C MET A 77 27.63 -20.80 21.33
N SER A 78 27.33 -20.30 20.12
CA SER A 78 26.89 -21.15 19.00
C SER A 78 27.95 -22.15 18.53
N SER A 79 29.23 -21.82 18.75
CA SER A 79 30.36 -22.70 18.47
C SER A 79 30.68 -23.69 19.60
N GLU A 80 29.84 -23.77 20.64
CA GLU A 80 30.06 -24.64 21.81
C GLU A 80 31.32 -24.28 22.61
N ILE A 81 31.72 -23.00 22.60
CA ILE A 81 32.89 -22.52 23.33
C ILE A 81 32.43 -21.87 24.64
N PRO A 82 32.97 -22.28 25.80
CA PRO A 82 32.70 -21.62 27.08
C PRO A 82 33.01 -20.12 27.03
N VAL A 83 32.05 -19.32 27.49
CA VAL A 83 32.18 -17.86 27.54
C VAL A 83 32.30 -17.36 28.97
N VAL A 84 33.21 -16.41 29.19
CA VAL A 84 33.36 -15.64 30.43
C VAL A 84 32.98 -14.20 30.13
N ALA A 85 31.98 -13.66 30.82
CA ALA A 85 31.43 -12.34 30.53
C ALA A 85 31.05 -11.57 31.79
N PRO A 86 30.99 -10.23 31.77
CA PRO A 86 30.55 -9.44 32.90
C PRO A 86 29.04 -9.55 33.10
N ASN A 87 28.57 -9.35 34.33
CA ASN A 87 27.16 -9.29 34.72
C ASN A 87 26.40 -8.04 34.23
N LEU A 88 26.63 -7.61 32.99
CA LEU A 88 25.93 -6.49 32.36
C LEU A 88 24.45 -6.84 32.12
N THR A 89 23.56 -5.86 32.21
CA THR A 89 22.10 -6.09 32.13
C THR A 89 21.66 -6.71 30.81
N VAL A 90 22.35 -6.40 29.71
CA VAL A 90 22.06 -6.96 28.37
C VAL A 90 22.48 -8.44 28.28
N ILE A 91 23.50 -8.84 29.03
CA ILE A 91 24.02 -10.20 29.08
C ILE A 91 23.16 -11.03 30.04
N THR A 92 22.89 -10.52 31.25
CA THR A 92 22.06 -11.21 32.26
C THR A 92 20.59 -11.36 31.84
N LYS A 93 20.12 -10.60 30.83
CA LYS A 93 18.79 -10.81 30.21
C LYS A 93 18.65 -12.23 29.63
N TYR A 94 19.73 -12.82 29.12
CA TYR A 94 19.72 -14.10 28.44
C TYR A 94 20.61 -15.16 29.10
N VAL A 95 21.79 -14.77 29.59
CA VAL A 95 22.81 -15.66 30.14
C VAL A 95 22.65 -15.72 31.65
N SER A 96 22.62 -16.94 32.20
CA SER A 96 22.61 -17.19 33.63
C SER A 96 23.93 -17.82 34.02
N ASP A 97 24.53 -17.30 35.10
CA ASP A 97 25.83 -17.74 35.59
C ASP A 97 25.83 -19.24 35.92
N GLY A 98 26.86 -19.95 35.45
CA GLY A 98 27.02 -21.39 35.65
C GLY A 98 26.02 -22.27 34.89
N VAL A 99 25.16 -21.69 34.05
CA VAL A 99 24.18 -22.44 33.22
C VAL A 99 24.46 -22.23 31.74
N HIS A 100 24.48 -20.98 31.28
CA HIS A 100 24.65 -20.63 29.87
C HIS A 100 26.04 -20.05 29.55
N GLY A 101 26.77 -19.65 30.60
CA GLY A 101 28.09 -19.03 30.56
C GLY A 101 28.56 -18.70 31.98
N PHE A 102 29.79 -18.24 32.11
CA PHE A 102 30.37 -17.85 33.40
C PHE A 102 30.38 -16.33 33.52
N LEU A 103 29.74 -15.80 34.55
CA LEU A 103 29.62 -14.38 34.77
C LEU A 103 30.56 -13.89 35.87
N PHE A 104 31.21 -12.76 35.65
CA PHE A 104 32.00 -12.06 36.67
C PHE A 104 31.40 -10.69 36.98
N ASP A 105 31.73 -10.14 38.14
CA ASP A 105 31.19 -8.85 38.56
C ASP A 105 31.85 -7.71 37.78
N SER A 106 31.04 -6.95 37.04
CA SER A 106 31.51 -5.77 36.31
C SER A 106 32.00 -4.66 37.22
N ALA A 107 31.54 -4.61 38.48
CA ALA A 107 32.01 -3.66 39.48
C ALA A 107 33.35 -4.09 40.12
N ASP A 108 33.65 -5.39 40.12
CA ASP A 108 34.87 -5.95 40.70
C ASP A 108 35.55 -6.94 39.72
N PRO A 109 36.44 -6.44 38.84
CA PRO A 109 37.18 -7.26 37.88
C PRO A 109 38.08 -8.32 38.53
N SER A 110 38.35 -8.24 39.84
CA SER A 110 39.14 -9.28 40.53
C SER A 110 38.43 -10.65 40.52
N THR A 111 37.11 -10.64 40.35
CA THR A 111 36.26 -11.83 40.27
C THR A 111 36.45 -12.65 38.98
N ILE A 112 37.11 -12.12 37.95
CA ILE A 112 37.44 -12.84 36.71
C ILE A 112 38.24 -14.12 37.01
N SER A 113 39.19 -14.04 37.95
CA SER A 113 40.02 -15.18 38.33
C SER A 113 39.18 -16.33 38.89
N SER A 114 38.15 -15.99 39.68
CA SER A 114 37.21 -16.96 40.25
C SER A 114 36.39 -17.65 39.15
N ALA A 115 35.98 -16.93 38.10
CA ALA A 115 35.30 -17.50 36.95
C ALA A 115 36.21 -18.49 36.17
N PHE A 116 37.49 -18.15 35.98
CA PHE A 116 38.44 -19.07 35.31
C PHE A 116 38.75 -20.33 36.13
N ILE A 117 38.77 -20.26 37.46
CA ILE A 117 38.95 -21.44 38.32
C ILE A 117 37.81 -22.46 38.12
N GLN A 118 36.60 -22.00 37.81
CA GLN A 118 35.46 -22.88 37.54
C GLN A 118 35.52 -23.55 36.15
N ILE A 119 36.44 -23.11 35.30
CA ILE A 119 36.59 -23.55 33.91
C ILE A 119 37.84 -24.43 33.74
N LEU A 120 38.96 -24.03 34.34
CA LEU A 120 40.27 -24.62 34.11
C LEU A 120 40.61 -25.70 35.14
N GLY A 121 40.83 -26.94 34.68
CA GLY A 121 41.47 -28.01 35.45
C GLY A 121 42.99 -28.07 35.24
N GLU A 122 43.68 -29.04 35.87
CA GLU A 122 45.15 -29.11 35.87
C GLU A 122 45.78 -29.15 34.45
N LYS A 123 45.07 -29.68 33.44
CA LYS A 123 45.53 -29.80 32.04
C LYS A 123 44.44 -29.75 30.96
N LYS A 124 43.17 -29.56 31.33
CA LYS A 124 41.99 -29.58 30.44
C LYS A 124 40.89 -28.69 31.02
N LEU A 125 39.92 -28.34 30.19
CA LEU A 125 38.65 -27.77 30.66
C LEU A 125 37.92 -28.79 31.54
N LEU A 126 37.25 -28.30 32.58
CA LEU A 126 36.39 -29.12 33.42
C LEU A 126 35.14 -29.58 32.66
N ASP A 127 34.61 -30.76 32.98
CA ASP A 127 33.38 -31.28 32.36
C ASP A 127 32.19 -30.32 32.55
N THR A 128 32.18 -29.56 33.65
CA THR A 128 31.22 -28.49 33.92
C THR A 128 31.27 -27.38 32.87
N ALA A 129 32.46 -27.02 32.38
CA ALA A 129 32.60 -26.00 31.35
C ALA A 129 32.02 -26.46 30.00
N TYR A 130 32.22 -27.73 29.64
CA TYR A 130 31.61 -28.31 28.44
C TYR A 130 30.09 -28.39 28.56
N SER A 131 29.57 -28.80 29.71
CA SER A 131 28.11 -28.83 29.96
C SER A 131 27.48 -27.44 29.83
N VAL A 132 28.12 -26.42 30.41
CA VAL A 132 27.66 -25.02 30.32
C VAL A 132 27.74 -24.48 28.89
N ALA A 133 28.79 -24.84 28.13
CA ALA A 133 28.92 -24.44 26.73
C ALA A 133 27.86 -25.09 25.83
N LEU A 134 27.49 -26.34 26.09
CA LEU A 134 26.42 -27.03 25.38
C LEU A 134 25.06 -26.35 25.61
N GLU A 135 24.73 -26.02 26.86
CA GLU A 135 23.53 -25.25 27.19
C GLU A 135 23.55 -23.85 26.57
N GLY A 136 24.71 -23.19 26.57
CA GLY A 136 24.92 -21.93 25.87
C GLY A 136 24.65 -22.02 24.36
N LYS A 137 25.06 -23.12 23.72
CA LYS A 137 24.77 -23.39 22.31
C LYS A 137 23.27 -23.56 22.05
N LEU A 138 22.58 -24.32 22.89
CA LEU A 138 21.13 -24.50 22.78
C LEU A 138 20.38 -23.17 22.95
N LEU A 139 20.77 -22.35 23.92
CA LEU A 139 20.22 -21.01 24.11
C LEU A 139 20.47 -20.12 22.88
N SER A 140 21.69 -20.15 22.33
CA SER A 140 22.09 -19.29 21.20
C SER A 140 21.26 -19.47 19.94
N LYS A 141 20.71 -20.67 19.71
CA LYS A 141 19.82 -20.95 18.57
C LYS A 141 18.55 -20.09 18.59
N ASN A 142 18.01 -19.78 19.77
CA ASN A 142 16.70 -19.15 19.91
C ASN A 142 16.74 -17.75 20.54
N MET A 143 17.82 -17.38 21.25
CA MET A 143 17.81 -16.21 22.15
C MET A 143 17.43 -14.88 21.46
N LEU A 144 17.81 -14.67 20.19
CA LEU A 144 17.52 -13.43 19.45
C LEU A 144 16.38 -13.59 18.43
N ALA A 145 15.89 -14.81 18.22
CA ALA A 145 14.93 -15.09 17.15
C ALA A 145 13.59 -14.39 17.38
N HIS A 146 13.07 -14.45 18.61
CA HIS A 146 11.81 -13.79 18.96
C HIS A 146 11.88 -12.27 18.78
N ASP A 147 12.91 -11.63 19.34
CA ASP A 147 13.09 -10.17 19.26
C ASP A 147 13.33 -9.72 17.81
N CYS A 148 14.09 -10.48 17.02
CA CYS A 148 14.33 -10.20 15.60
C CYS A 148 13.05 -10.31 14.76
N ILE A 149 12.30 -11.40 14.90
CA ILE A 149 11.03 -11.61 14.18
C ILE A 149 10.03 -10.54 14.57
N LYS A 150 9.91 -10.23 15.86
CA LYS A 150 9.03 -9.17 16.37
C LYS A 150 9.39 -7.81 15.81
N ALA A 151 10.68 -7.46 15.79
CA ALA A 151 11.15 -6.20 15.21
C ALA A 151 10.92 -6.15 13.70
N HIS A 152 11.16 -7.26 12.99
CA HIS A 152 10.94 -7.34 11.55
C HIS A 152 9.46 -7.24 11.19
N VAL A 153 8.56 -7.95 11.90
CA VAL A 153 7.11 -7.82 11.67
C VAL A 153 6.63 -6.40 11.97
N LYS A 154 7.10 -5.76 13.05
CA LYS A 154 6.80 -4.35 13.31
C LYS A 154 7.31 -3.42 12.20
N LEU A 155 8.51 -3.69 11.69
CA LEU A 155 9.05 -2.93 10.58
C LEU A 155 8.17 -3.09 9.33
N LEU A 156 7.77 -4.32 9.00
CA LEU A 156 6.86 -4.60 7.89
C LEU A 156 5.50 -3.91 8.10
N GLU A 157 4.90 -3.98 9.29
CA GLU A 157 3.68 -3.26 9.65
C GLU A 157 3.82 -1.73 9.50
N SER A 158 5.01 -1.18 9.76
CA SER A 158 5.26 0.27 9.70
C SER A 158 5.67 0.81 8.33
N VAL A 159 6.40 0.01 7.53
CA VAL A 159 7.00 0.42 6.26
C VAL A 159 6.14 -0.02 5.09
N ILE A 160 5.61 -1.24 5.14
CA ILE A 160 4.76 -1.77 4.07
C ILE A 160 3.35 -1.26 4.30
N HIS A 161 2.94 -0.32 3.46
CA HIS A 161 1.53 -0.04 3.26
C HIS A 161 0.94 -1.25 2.56
N PHE A 162 0.43 -2.17 3.37
CA PHE A 162 -0.13 -3.39 2.83
C PHE A 162 -1.31 -3.03 1.93
N PRO A 163 -1.31 -3.51 0.67
CA PRO A 163 -2.44 -3.37 -0.22
C PRO A 163 -3.70 -3.89 0.47
N SER A 164 -4.83 -3.23 0.22
CA SER A 164 -6.15 -3.63 0.75
C SER A 164 -6.44 -5.12 0.60
N TYR A 165 -5.96 -5.83 -0.42
CA TYR A 165 -6.21 -7.28 -0.59
C TYR A 165 -5.20 -8.22 0.11
N ALA A 166 -4.11 -7.69 0.68
CA ALA A 166 -3.07 -8.55 1.28
C ALA A 166 -3.61 -9.18 2.57
N LYS A 167 -3.59 -10.51 2.65
CA LYS A 167 -3.83 -11.21 3.91
C LYS A 167 -2.72 -10.80 4.87
N LEU A 168 -3.05 -9.94 5.83
CA LEU A 168 -2.06 -9.43 6.74
C LEU A 168 -1.55 -10.55 7.64
N PRO A 169 -0.26 -10.51 8.01
CA PRO A 169 0.23 -11.32 9.11
C PRO A 169 -0.64 -11.07 10.35
N SER A 170 -0.88 -12.12 11.12
CA SER A 170 -1.52 -11.97 12.42
C SER A 170 -0.72 -10.99 13.30
N SER A 171 -1.42 -10.16 14.09
CA SER A 171 -0.80 -9.18 14.99
C SER A 171 0.40 -9.77 15.75
N VAL A 172 1.45 -8.96 15.87
CA VAL A 172 2.65 -9.23 16.68
C VAL A 172 2.32 -9.77 18.09
N SER A 173 1.19 -9.35 18.67
CA SER A 173 0.71 -9.82 19.98
C SER A 173 0.45 -11.33 20.06
N LYS A 174 0.22 -11.98 18.91
CA LYS A 174 -0.03 -13.42 18.81
C LYS A 174 1.24 -14.26 18.63
N VAL A 175 2.40 -13.62 18.41
CA VAL A 175 3.69 -14.32 18.30
C VAL A 175 4.08 -14.82 19.69
N GLN A 176 3.94 -16.13 19.92
CA GLN A 176 4.32 -16.77 21.17
C GLN A 176 5.84 -17.00 21.21
N GLU A 177 6.43 -16.88 22.39
CA GLU A 177 7.78 -17.36 22.65
C GLU A 177 7.75 -18.89 22.62
N ARG A 178 8.20 -19.49 21.51
CA ARG A 178 8.22 -20.93 21.28
C ARG A 178 9.61 -21.36 20.82
N THR A 179 9.89 -22.65 20.96
CA THR A 179 11.00 -23.29 20.26
C THR A 179 10.75 -23.21 18.76
N TRP A 180 11.65 -22.51 18.06
CA TRP A 180 11.57 -22.33 16.61
C TRP A 180 11.95 -23.64 15.92
N LEU A 181 11.17 -24.04 14.92
CA LEU A 181 11.46 -25.19 14.06
C LEU A 181 12.54 -24.78 13.05
N TRP A 182 13.80 -25.03 13.39
CA TRP A 182 14.95 -24.75 12.51
C TRP A 182 15.18 -25.83 11.45
N ASP A 183 14.59 -27.02 11.63
CA ASP A 183 14.73 -28.18 10.74
C ASP A 183 14.55 -27.88 9.25
N PRO A 184 13.60 -27.02 8.80
CA PRO A 184 13.48 -26.68 7.37
C PRO A 184 14.70 -25.96 6.79
N PHE A 185 15.39 -25.15 7.60
CA PHE A 185 16.61 -24.45 7.21
C PHE A 185 17.82 -25.37 7.26
N GLU A 186 17.90 -26.25 8.28
CA GLU A 186 18.97 -27.25 8.39
C GLU A 186 18.89 -28.27 7.24
N LEU A 187 17.70 -28.69 6.81
CA LEU A 187 17.49 -29.59 5.68
C LEU A 187 17.89 -28.94 4.34
N LYS A 188 17.55 -27.66 4.15
CA LYS A 188 17.94 -26.91 2.95
C LYS A 188 19.46 -26.69 2.90
N ALA A 189 20.08 -26.33 4.02
CA ALA A 189 21.52 -26.20 4.13
C ALA A 189 22.24 -27.54 3.94
N ALA A 190 21.69 -28.65 4.44
CA ALA A 190 22.22 -30.00 4.21
C ALA A 190 22.06 -30.44 2.75
N LEU A 191 20.97 -30.07 2.09
CA LEU A 191 20.75 -30.33 0.66
C LEU A 191 21.69 -29.50 -0.22
N GLU A 192 21.91 -28.23 0.13
CA GLU A 192 22.88 -27.36 -0.54
C GLU A 192 24.32 -27.85 -0.30
N ASN A 193 24.66 -28.33 0.91
CA ASN A 193 25.98 -28.89 1.21
C ASN A 193 26.22 -30.25 0.54
N SER A 194 25.20 -31.10 0.38
CA SER A 194 25.32 -32.41 -0.29
C SER A 194 25.41 -32.29 -1.82
N LEU A 195 24.86 -31.24 -2.42
CA LEU A 195 25.11 -30.88 -3.83
C LEU A 195 26.53 -30.34 -4.08
N LEU A 196 27.27 -29.99 -3.02
CA LEU A 196 28.63 -29.46 -3.07
C LEU A 196 29.72 -30.51 -2.75
N GLU A 197 29.35 -31.76 -2.41
CA GLU A 197 30.33 -32.83 -2.15
C GLU A 197 30.97 -33.40 -3.42
N ASP A 198 30.48 -33.07 -4.62
CA ASP A 198 31.05 -33.54 -5.90
C ASP A 198 32.09 -32.58 -6.51
N GLU A 199 32.35 -31.43 -5.87
CA GLU A 199 33.48 -30.55 -6.23
C GLU A 199 34.40 -30.31 -5.03
N SER A 200 35.04 -31.39 -4.59
CA SER A 200 36.22 -31.29 -3.73
C SER A 200 37.35 -30.58 -4.48
N HIS A 201 37.38 -29.24 -4.43
CA HIS A 201 38.53 -28.32 -4.55
C HIS A 201 38.08 -26.88 -4.91
N ALA A 202 37.19 -26.26 -4.11
CA ALA A 202 37.02 -24.80 -4.17
C ALA A 202 36.36 -24.27 -2.88
N SER A 203 37.10 -24.26 -1.78
CA SER A 203 36.74 -23.55 -0.55
C SER A 203 36.75 -22.03 -0.78
N THR A 204 35.76 -21.50 -1.51
CA THR A 204 35.67 -20.04 -1.74
C THR A 204 34.29 -19.47 -2.02
N LYS A 205 33.19 -20.25 -2.05
CA LYS A 205 31.90 -19.72 -2.54
C LYS A 205 30.83 -19.40 -1.48
N ALA A 206 31.02 -19.81 -0.22
CA ALA A 206 30.16 -19.33 0.88
C ALA A 206 30.55 -17.92 1.39
N VAL A 207 31.75 -17.44 1.02
CA VAL A 207 32.22 -16.08 1.31
C VAL A 207 31.58 -15.06 0.36
N ASP A 208 31.13 -15.47 -0.84
CA ASP A 208 30.56 -14.55 -1.82
C ASP A 208 29.15 -14.06 -1.45
N ILE A 209 28.30 -14.92 -0.85
CA ILE A 209 26.93 -14.55 -0.50
C ILE A 209 26.87 -13.59 0.72
N LEU A 210 27.82 -13.70 1.66
CA LEU A 210 27.91 -12.79 2.81
C LEU A 210 28.74 -11.53 2.50
N ARG A 211 29.63 -11.60 1.50
CA ARG A 211 30.34 -10.44 0.97
C ARG A 211 29.44 -9.57 0.10
N GLU A 212 28.50 -10.15 -0.67
CA GLU A 212 27.50 -9.37 -1.41
C GLU A 212 26.53 -8.60 -0.50
N PHE A 213 26.22 -9.12 0.70
CA PHE A 213 25.38 -8.41 1.67
C PHE A 213 26.09 -7.26 2.40
N SER A 214 27.43 -7.24 2.40
CA SER A 214 28.23 -6.19 3.07
C SER A 214 29.01 -5.29 2.10
N GLN A 215 29.04 -5.59 0.80
CA GLN A 215 29.76 -4.80 -0.22
C GLN A 215 28.87 -4.12 -1.26
N SER A 216 27.56 -4.02 -1.04
CA SER A 216 26.70 -3.19 -1.91
C SER A 216 26.78 -1.68 -1.61
N ASN A 217 27.83 -1.17 -0.93
CA ASN A 217 28.14 0.26 -0.83
C ASN A 217 29.60 0.51 -0.38
N GLN A 218 30.57 0.23 -1.27
CA GLN A 218 31.82 1.01 -1.39
C GLN A 218 32.68 0.44 -2.54
N THR A 219 32.23 0.64 -3.78
CA THR A 219 33.17 0.69 -4.91
C THR A 219 33.72 2.11 -4.99
N THR A 220 34.94 2.29 -4.50
CA THR A 220 35.81 3.37 -4.97
C THR A 220 36.14 3.06 -6.43
N TYR A 221 35.47 3.74 -7.35
CA TYR A 221 35.84 3.72 -8.77
C TYR A 221 37.22 4.36 -8.91
N ALA A 222 38.14 3.62 -9.51
CA ALA A 222 39.34 4.18 -10.12
C ALA A 222 38.92 4.93 -11.39
N ASP A 223 39.52 6.10 -11.59
CA ASP A 223 39.35 6.99 -12.72
C ASP A 223 39.40 6.28 -14.08
N THR A 224 38.28 6.28 -14.78
CA THR A 224 38.25 6.32 -16.24
C THR A 224 37.21 7.37 -16.65
N ASN A 225 37.70 8.43 -17.29
CA ASN A 225 36.93 9.53 -17.85
C ASN A 225 35.79 9.05 -18.75
N ASP A 226 34.58 9.00 -18.22
CA ASP A 226 33.36 9.17 -19.00
C ASP A 226 32.44 10.15 -18.26
N THR A 227 32.28 11.31 -18.87
CA THR A 227 31.47 12.44 -18.40
C THR A 227 29.98 12.09 -18.40
N SER A 228 29.44 11.68 -17.25
CA SER A 228 28.00 11.79 -16.96
C SER A 228 27.81 12.48 -15.61
N SER A 229 27.63 13.80 -15.69
CA SER A 229 27.30 14.71 -14.60
C SER A 229 26.03 14.26 -13.88
N TYR A 230 26.13 13.91 -12.59
CA TYR A 230 24.97 13.94 -11.70
C TYR A 230 24.54 15.41 -11.57
N ASP A 231 23.40 15.74 -12.18
CA ASP A 231 22.82 17.08 -12.15
C ASP A 231 22.16 17.29 -10.79
N TYR A 232 22.82 18.06 -9.93
CA TYR A 232 22.15 18.64 -8.76
C TYR A 232 21.19 19.71 -9.25
N PRO A 233 19.95 19.80 -8.70
CA PRO A 233 18.97 20.76 -9.16
C PRO A 233 19.54 22.17 -9.14
N ARG A 234 19.59 22.79 -10.31
CA ARG A 234 20.02 24.18 -10.45
C ARG A 234 18.89 25.09 -10.01
N LEU A 235 19.21 26.36 -9.76
CA LEU A 235 18.21 27.36 -9.40
C LEU A 235 17.09 27.48 -10.46
N SER A 236 17.36 27.13 -11.73
CA SER A 236 16.38 27.00 -12.82
C SER A 236 15.32 25.93 -12.55
N ASP A 237 15.69 24.82 -11.95
CA ASP A 237 14.81 23.66 -11.76
C ASP A 237 13.80 23.94 -10.63
N TRP A 238 14.17 24.86 -9.72
CA TRP A 238 13.25 25.45 -8.75
C TRP A 238 12.31 26.51 -9.36
N TYR A 239 12.74 27.18 -10.44
CA TYR A 239 11.84 28.03 -11.22
C TYR A 239 10.85 27.21 -12.04
N ASP A 240 11.24 26.05 -12.56
CA ASP A 240 10.34 25.12 -13.27
C ASP A 240 9.25 24.54 -12.34
N LEU A 241 9.58 24.21 -11.09
CA LEU A 241 8.57 23.82 -10.08
C LEU A 241 7.63 24.98 -9.72
N GLY A 242 8.16 26.21 -9.67
CA GLY A 242 7.35 27.41 -9.50
C GLY A 242 6.44 27.68 -10.70
N GLU A 243 6.90 27.43 -11.93
CA GLU A 243 6.08 27.53 -13.13
C GLU A 243 5.01 26.45 -13.20
N ILE A 244 5.26 25.23 -12.71
CA ILE A 244 4.25 24.17 -12.57
C ILE A 244 3.21 24.56 -11.52
N GLU A 245 3.61 25.05 -10.35
CA GLU A 245 2.67 25.49 -9.30
C GLU A 245 1.83 26.69 -9.79
N ILE A 246 2.46 27.63 -10.51
CA ILE A 246 1.77 28.75 -11.16
C ILE A 246 0.86 28.26 -12.29
N PHE A 247 1.27 27.29 -13.10
CA PHE A 247 0.46 26.72 -14.18
C PHE A 247 -0.73 25.94 -13.62
N GLU A 248 -0.58 25.17 -12.55
CA GLU A 248 -1.68 24.50 -11.87
C GLU A 248 -2.63 25.49 -11.17
N ASP A 249 -2.11 26.58 -10.61
CA ASP A 249 -2.92 27.68 -10.09
C ASP A 249 -3.62 28.46 -11.22
N ILE A 250 -3.00 28.57 -12.39
CA ILE A 250 -3.59 29.15 -13.60
C ILE A 250 -4.65 28.20 -14.16
N GLU A 251 -4.40 26.89 -14.29
CA GLU A 251 -5.39 25.89 -14.68
C GLU A 251 -6.54 25.86 -13.69
N ARG A 252 -6.29 25.98 -12.39
CA ARG A 252 -7.35 26.06 -11.37
C ARG A 252 -8.17 27.33 -11.52
N ARG A 253 -7.53 28.49 -11.69
CA ARG A 253 -8.24 29.77 -11.94
C ARG A 253 -8.94 29.77 -13.29
N GLU A 254 -8.37 29.16 -14.33
CA GLU A 254 -8.97 29.04 -15.64
C GLU A 254 -10.11 28.04 -15.61
N MET A 255 -10.04 26.95 -14.84
CA MET A 255 -11.14 26.02 -14.64
C MET A 255 -12.26 26.65 -13.82
N GLU A 256 -11.94 27.43 -12.79
CA GLU A 256 -12.91 28.25 -12.04
C GLU A 256 -13.52 29.34 -12.94
N GLU A 257 -12.73 30.03 -13.77
CA GLU A 257 -13.21 31.03 -14.73
C GLU A 257 -13.95 30.41 -15.92
N ILE A 258 -13.61 29.19 -16.35
CA ILE A 258 -14.31 28.42 -17.35
C ILE A 258 -15.61 27.89 -16.76
N ASP A 259 -15.67 27.45 -15.50
CA ASP A 259 -16.93 27.09 -14.81
C ASP A 259 -17.84 28.34 -14.67
N GLU A 260 -17.25 29.54 -14.51
CA GLU A 260 -17.99 30.81 -14.54
C GLU A 260 -18.39 31.28 -15.96
N ARG A 261 -17.60 30.97 -17.01
CA ARG A 261 -17.84 31.39 -18.41
C ARG A 261 -18.62 30.36 -19.23
N VAL A 262 -18.58 29.09 -18.85
CA VAL A 262 -19.38 28.00 -19.39
C VAL A 262 -20.72 28.08 -18.71
N GLU A 263 -21.59 28.95 -19.25
CA GLU A 263 -23.01 29.00 -18.95
C GLU A 263 -23.72 27.71 -19.45
N ARG A 264 -23.26 26.52 -19.04
CA ARG A 264 -24.01 25.28 -19.23
C ARG A 264 -25.03 25.17 -18.10
N PRO A 265 -26.33 24.97 -18.39
CA PRO A 265 -27.25 24.56 -17.33
C PRO A 265 -26.70 23.28 -16.69
N LEU A 266 -26.69 23.20 -15.36
CA LEU A 266 -26.47 21.93 -14.66
C LEU A 266 -27.47 20.93 -15.25
N LEU A 267 -26.93 19.91 -15.93
CA LEU A 267 -27.73 18.93 -16.65
C LEU A 267 -28.43 18.03 -15.63
N SER A 268 -29.69 17.70 -15.82
CA SER A 268 -30.35 16.69 -14.96
C SER A 268 -29.66 15.32 -15.11
N TRP A 269 -29.72 14.44 -14.09
CA TRP A 269 -29.23 13.05 -14.20
C TRP A 269 -29.82 12.34 -15.43
N ASP A 270 -31.08 12.63 -15.80
CA ASP A 270 -31.71 12.13 -17.01
C ASP A 270 -31.05 12.65 -18.29
N GLU A 271 -30.58 13.89 -18.31
CA GLU A 271 -29.84 14.47 -19.43
C GLU A 271 -28.41 13.95 -19.50
N VAL A 272 -27.72 13.80 -18.38
CA VAL A 272 -26.40 13.12 -18.32
C VAL A 272 -26.54 11.69 -18.84
N TYR A 273 -27.56 10.97 -18.38
CA TYR A 273 -27.88 9.62 -18.85
C TYR A 273 -28.29 9.59 -20.33
N LYS A 274 -29.11 10.55 -20.81
CA LYS A 274 -29.44 10.71 -22.23
C LYS A 274 -28.22 11.04 -23.07
N ASN A 275 -27.30 11.85 -22.56
CA ASN A 275 -26.06 12.21 -23.25
C ASN A 275 -25.11 11.02 -23.31
N ALA A 276 -24.99 10.23 -22.24
CA ALA A 276 -24.29 8.94 -22.24
C ALA A 276 -24.92 7.93 -23.21
N ARG A 277 -26.24 7.95 -23.40
CA ARG A 277 -26.93 7.18 -24.46
C ARG A 277 -26.75 7.75 -25.86
N LYS A 278 -26.50 9.05 -25.99
CA LYS A 278 -26.19 9.69 -27.27
C LYS A 278 -24.75 9.42 -27.68
N SER A 279 -23.80 9.35 -26.74
CA SER A 279 -22.40 9.00 -27.02
C SER A 279 -22.26 7.58 -27.56
N GLU A 280 -23.14 6.66 -27.18
CA GLU A 280 -23.32 5.34 -27.82
C GLU A 280 -23.61 5.42 -29.33
N ARG A 281 -24.15 6.54 -29.82
CA ARG A 281 -24.62 6.71 -31.20
C ARG A 281 -23.80 7.71 -32.01
N LEU A 282 -22.80 8.36 -31.42
CA LEU A 282 -22.10 9.49 -32.03
C LEU A 282 -20.83 9.05 -32.77
N LYS A 283 -20.70 9.49 -34.03
CA LYS A 283 -19.43 9.60 -34.73
C LYS A 283 -18.78 10.93 -34.34
N SER A 284 -17.46 10.92 -34.12
CA SER A 284 -16.68 12.04 -33.60
C SER A 284 -16.84 13.32 -34.45
N GLU A 285 -17.37 14.39 -33.86
CA GLU A 285 -17.27 15.75 -34.41
C GLU A 285 -16.12 16.48 -33.70
N GLY A 286 -15.21 17.01 -34.52
CA GLY A 286 -13.97 17.66 -34.11
C GLY A 286 -14.23 19.02 -33.45
N ASN A 287 -13.74 19.15 -32.23
CA ASN A 287 -13.37 20.43 -31.65
C ASN A 287 -11.95 20.27 -31.09
N GLU A 288 -11.18 21.35 -31.20
CA GLU A 288 -9.81 21.49 -30.71
C GLU A 288 -9.73 21.05 -29.23
N ARG A 289 -8.89 20.07 -28.94
CA ARG A 289 -8.71 19.43 -27.62
C ARG A 289 -7.23 19.21 -27.35
N ASP A 290 -6.92 18.97 -26.08
CA ASP A 290 -5.61 18.60 -25.56
C ASP A 290 -5.00 17.42 -26.33
N GLU A 291 -3.67 17.37 -26.55
CA GLU A 291 -3.04 16.39 -27.45
C GLU A 291 -3.32 14.94 -27.02
N GLY A 292 -3.35 14.65 -25.71
CA GLY A 292 -3.75 13.34 -25.20
C GLY A 292 -5.25 13.03 -25.35
N GLU A 293 -6.12 14.04 -25.33
CA GLU A 293 -7.54 13.87 -25.67
C GLU A 293 -7.75 13.63 -27.16
N LEU A 294 -6.90 14.22 -28.02
CA LEU A 294 -6.88 14.00 -29.46
C LEU A 294 -6.45 12.58 -29.82
N GLU A 295 -5.43 12.02 -29.16
CA GLU A 295 -5.03 10.61 -29.36
C GLU A 295 -6.14 9.61 -29.06
N ARG A 296 -7.07 9.97 -28.16
CA ARG A 296 -8.26 9.16 -27.82
C ARG A 296 -9.48 9.47 -28.68
N THR A 297 -9.43 10.50 -29.55
CA THR A 297 -10.55 10.77 -30.45
C THR A 297 -10.67 9.66 -31.51
N GLY A 298 -11.73 8.86 -31.40
CA GLY A 298 -12.04 7.78 -32.34
C GLY A 298 -12.09 6.38 -31.71
N GLN A 299 -11.63 6.21 -30.46
CA GLN A 299 -11.75 4.95 -29.73
C GLN A 299 -13.13 4.79 -29.05
N PRO A 300 -13.67 3.56 -28.99
CA PRO A 300 -14.95 3.31 -28.31
C PRO A 300 -14.83 3.19 -26.78
N VAL A 301 -13.62 2.90 -26.26
CA VAL A 301 -13.40 2.54 -24.84
C VAL A 301 -12.19 3.28 -24.27
N CYS A 302 -12.26 3.61 -22.98
CA CYS A 302 -11.13 4.12 -22.19
C CYS A 302 -11.11 3.41 -20.84
N ILE A 303 -9.96 2.84 -20.47
CA ILE A 303 -9.71 2.15 -19.20
C ILE A 303 -8.95 3.10 -18.28
N TYR A 304 -9.55 3.44 -17.14
CA TYR A 304 -8.92 4.27 -16.13
C TYR A 304 -8.05 3.42 -15.20
N GLU A 305 -6.75 3.67 -15.19
CA GLU A 305 -5.80 3.03 -14.30
C GLU A 305 -5.64 3.85 -13.02
N ILE A 306 -6.20 3.34 -11.93
CA ILE A 306 -6.17 4.04 -10.65
C ILE A 306 -4.83 3.77 -9.99
N TYR A 307 -4.15 4.81 -9.53
CA TYR A 307 -2.87 4.69 -8.84
C TYR A 307 -2.71 5.69 -7.70
N SER A 308 -1.71 5.44 -6.85
CA SER A 308 -1.35 6.33 -5.76
C SER A 308 0.16 6.50 -5.70
N GLY A 309 0.61 7.75 -5.74
CA GLY A 309 2.02 8.12 -5.71
C GLY A 309 2.81 7.80 -6.98
N GLU A 310 4.00 8.38 -7.05
CA GLU A 310 4.90 8.30 -8.22
C GLU A 310 5.50 6.90 -8.42
N GLY A 311 5.62 6.12 -7.33
CA GLY A 311 6.15 4.76 -7.37
C GLY A 311 5.30 3.78 -8.20
N ALA A 312 4.05 4.14 -8.51
CA ALA A 312 3.18 3.33 -9.35
C ALA A 312 3.41 3.55 -10.85
N TRP A 313 4.05 4.67 -11.26
CA TRP A 313 4.17 5.06 -12.66
C TRP A 313 4.80 3.99 -13.59
N PRO A 314 5.84 3.23 -13.18
CA PRO A 314 6.42 2.20 -14.04
C PRO A 314 5.48 1.02 -14.33
N PHE A 315 4.39 0.88 -13.58
CA PHE A 315 3.41 -0.20 -13.74
C PHE A 315 2.20 0.20 -14.58
N LEU A 316 2.10 1.48 -14.95
CA LEU A 316 0.99 2.02 -15.73
C LEU A 316 1.26 1.86 -17.22
N HIS A 317 0.21 1.56 -17.96
CA HIS A 317 0.25 1.43 -19.40
C HIS A 317 0.42 2.81 -20.05
N HIS A 318 1.02 2.78 -21.24
CA HIS A 318 1.11 3.90 -22.15
C HIS A 318 0.33 3.52 -23.40
N GLY A 319 -0.49 4.43 -23.92
CA GLY A 319 -1.32 4.19 -25.10
C GLY A 319 -2.68 4.86 -24.96
N SER A 320 -3.42 4.93 -26.06
CA SER A 320 -4.72 5.62 -26.12
C SER A 320 -5.81 4.89 -25.32
N LEU A 321 -5.73 3.56 -25.17
CA LEU A 321 -6.72 2.78 -24.42
C LEU A 321 -6.73 3.09 -22.91
N TYR A 322 -5.60 3.53 -22.35
CA TYR A 322 -5.41 3.69 -20.91
C TYR A 322 -5.26 5.14 -20.50
N ARG A 323 -5.86 5.50 -19.37
CA ARG A 323 -5.73 6.81 -18.75
C ARG A 323 -5.48 6.69 -17.26
N GLY A 324 -4.42 7.31 -16.75
CA GLY A 324 -4.14 7.26 -15.33
C GLY A 324 -5.10 8.12 -14.50
N VAL A 325 -5.41 7.68 -13.29
CA VAL A 325 -6.15 8.45 -12.28
C VAL A 325 -5.39 8.41 -10.97
N THR A 326 -4.85 9.54 -10.55
CA THR A 326 -4.08 9.64 -9.30
C THR A 326 -5.00 9.93 -8.12
N LEU A 327 -4.79 9.19 -7.01
CA LEU A 327 -5.35 9.50 -5.69
C LEU A 327 -4.50 10.51 -4.90
N SER A 328 -3.33 10.88 -5.42
CA SER A 328 -2.44 11.88 -4.85
C SER A 328 -2.63 13.21 -5.55
N LYS A 329 -2.91 14.27 -4.78
CA LYS A 329 -3.04 15.65 -5.26
C LYS A 329 -1.77 16.08 -6.00
N GLY A 330 -1.89 16.54 -7.24
CA GLY A 330 -0.76 16.90 -8.09
C GLY A 330 0.12 15.71 -8.53
N GLY A 331 -0.27 14.48 -8.23
CA GLY A 331 0.53 13.27 -8.51
C GLY A 331 0.43 12.74 -9.93
N ARG A 332 0.07 13.60 -10.91
CA ARG A 332 -0.08 13.22 -12.32
C ARG A 332 1.28 12.81 -12.91
N ARG A 333 1.32 11.80 -13.80
CA ARG A 333 2.54 11.50 -14.54
C ARG A 333 2.95 12.70 -15.40
N PRO A 334 4.24 13.09 -15.44
CA PRO A 334 4.71 14.17 -16.27
C PRO A 334 4.35 13.94 -17.74
N ARG A 335 3.77 14.94 -18.39
CA ARG A 335 3.40 14.91 -19.83
C ARG A 335 2.38 13.81 -20.18
N SER A 336 1.55 13.39 -19.23
CA SER A 336 0.41 12.50 -19.45
C SER A 336 -0.91 13.25 -19.28
N ASP A 337 -2.00 12.72 -19.84
CA ASP A 337 -3.36 13.28 -19.63
C ASP A 337 -4.07 12.75 -18.37
N ASP A 338 -3.30 12.25 -17.42
CA ASP A 338 -3.79 11.63 -16.19
C ASP A 338 -4.73 12.58 -15.42
N VAL A 339 -5.79 12.02 -14.84
CA VAL A 339 -6.79 12.75 -14.06
C VAL A 339 -6.39 12.79 -12.58
N ASP A 340 -6.46 13.96 -11.97
CA ASP A 340 -6.35 14.09 -10.52
C ASP A 340 -7.73 13.86 -9.86
N ALA A 341 -7.86 12.78 -9.07
CA ALA A 341 -9.11 12.47 -8.38
C ALA A 341 -9.42 13.46 -7.25
N VAL A 342 -8.39 13.97 -6.56
CA VAL A 342 -8.53 14.84 -5.38
C VAL A 342 -9.05 16.21 -5.77
N THR A 343 -8.62 16.74 -6.92
CA THR A 343 -9.15 18.02 -7.44
C THR A 343 -10.60 17.91 -7.87
N ARG A 344 -11.02 16.73 -8.32
CA ARG A 344 -12.41 16.47 -8.76
C ARG A 344 -13.35 16.17 -7.62
N LEU A 345 -12.89 15.50 -6.56
CA LEU A 345 -13.73 15.08 -5.45
C LEU A 345 -13.10 15.51 -4.12
N SER A 346 -13.58 16.63 -3.58
CA SER A 346 -13.01 17.29 -2.40
C SER A 346 -12.93 16.40 -1.16
N VAL A 347 -13.81 15.39 -1.03
CA VAL A 347 -13.75 14.41 0.07
C VAL A 347 -12.42 13.65 0.13
N LEU A 348 -11.76 13.48 -1.02
CA LEU A 348 -10.46 12.78 -1.12
C LEU A 348 -9.27 13.64 -0.71
N ASP A 349 -9.45 14.95 -0.50
CA ASP A 349 -8.40 15.82 0.07
C ASP A 349 -8.16 15.47 1.55
N ASN A 350 -9.17 14.89 2.22
CA ASN A 350 -9.02 14.32 3.54
C ASN A 350 -8.42 12.91 3.46
N PRO A 351 -7.22 12.66 4.03
CA PRO A 351 -6.58 11.35 3.98
C PRO A 351 -7.42 10.24 4.63
N TYR A 352 -8.24 10.57 5.64
CA TYR A 352 -9.14 9.60 6.26
C TYR A 352 -10.11 9.00 5.24
N TYR A 353 -10.85 9.84 4.51
CA TYR A 353 -11.83 9.36 3.52
C TYR A 353 -11.15 8.78 2.27
N ARG A 354 -9.99 9.33 1.88
CA ARG A 354 -9.21 8.79 0.78
C ARG A 354 -8.76 7.35 1.05
N ASP A 355 -8.22 7.09 2.25
CA ASP A 355 -7.78 5.75 2.63
C ASP A 355 -8.98 4.82 2.86
N LEU A 356 -10.08 5.35 3.42
CA LEU A 356 -11.32 4.62 3.66
C LEU A 356 -11.96 4.08 2.37
N LEU A 357 -12.02 4.91 1.32
CA LEU A 357 -12.60 4.60 0.01
C LEU A 357 -11.60 3.92 -0.96
N CYS A 358 -10.30 4.09 -0.75
CA CYS A 358 -9.22 3.64 -1.65
C CYS A 358 -9.48 3.98 -3.13
N GLU A 359 -9.24 3.02 -4.03
CA GLU A 359 -9.40 3.13 -5.48
C GLU A 359 -10.85 3.44 -5.87
N PHE A 360 -11.83 3.01 -5.07
CA PHE A 360 -13.23 3.36 -5.32
C PHE A 360 -13.50 4.87 -5.24
N GLY A 361 -12.70 5.59 -4.45
CA GLY A 361 -12.72 7.06 -4.42
C GLY A 361 -12.39 7.68 -5.78
N ALA A 362 -11.43 7.12 -6.53
CA ALA A 362 -11.11 7.56 -7.88
C ALA A 362 -12.26 7.28 -8.86
N ILE A 363 -12.94 6.13 -8.71
CA ILE A 363 -14.13 5.79 -9.50
C ILE A 363 -15.24 6.83 -9.28
N PHE A 364 -15.48 7.24 -8.02
CA PHE A 364 -16.40 8.34 -7.70
C PHE A 364 -15.94 9.68 -8.30
N ALA A 365 -14.65 9.98 -8.28
CA ALA A 365 -14.12 11.21 -8.87
C ALA A 365 -14.30 11.29 -10.39
N ILE A 366 -14.17 10.17 -11.11
CA ILE A 366 -14.47 10.08 -12.55
C ILE A 366 -15.97 10.24 -12.81
N ALA A 367 -16.82 9.65 -11.96
CA ALA A 367 -18.28 9.78 -12.08
C ALA A 367 -18.79 11.20 -11.78
N ASN A 368 -18.12 11.94 -10.89
CA ASN A 368 -18.44 13.33 -10.61
C ASN A 368 -18.30 14.16 -11.88
N ARG A 369 -19.38 14.77 -12.40
CA ARG A 369 -19.39 15.48 -13.70
C ARG A 369 -18.79 14.64 -14.84
N VAL A 370 -19.22 13.39 -14.99
CA VAL A 370 -18.65 12.42 -15.95
C VAL A 370 -18.49 12.97 -17.37
N ASP A 371 -19.44 13.80 -17.84
CA ASP A 371 -19.47 14.39 -19.19
C ASP A 371 -18.32 15.37 -19.46
N THR A 372 -17.67 15.87 -18.40
CA THR A 372 -16.50 16.74 -18.50
C THR A 372 -15.21 15.97 -18.82
N VAL A 373 -15.10 14.72 -18.36
CA VAL A 373 -13.85 13.93 -18.43
C VAL A 373 -13.97 12.70 -19.33
N HIS A 374 -15.16 12.11 -19.41
CA HIS A 374 -15.41 10.89 -20.16
C HIS A 374 -16.61 11.08 -21.10
N LYS A 375 -16.35 10.96 -22.41
CA LYS A 375 -17.36 11.13 -23.47
C LYS A 375 -17.52 9.89 -24.36
N LEU A 376 -16.82 8.80 -24.03
CA LEU A 376 -16.84 7.57 -24.81
C LEU A 376 -18.04 6.69 -24.43
N PRO A 377 -18.47 5.78 -25.32
CA PRO A 377 -19.58 4.87 -25.04
C PRO A 377 -19.24 3.80 -24.00
N TRP A 378 -17.97 3.42 -23.87
CA TRP A 378 -17.50 2.44 -22.91
C TRP A 378 -16.49 3.02 -21.93
N ILE A 379 -16.64 2.63 -20.66
CA ILE A 379 -15.75 3.02 -19.57
C ILE A 379 -15.26 1.77 -18.86
N GLY A 380 -13.95 1.73 -18.59
CA GLY A 380 -13.32 0.69 -17.81
C GLY A 380 -12.47 1.24 -16.68
N PHE A 381 -12.14 0.35 -15.76
CA PHE A 381 -11.22 0.62 -14.67
C PHE A 381 -10.23 -0.54 -14.54
N GLN A 382 -9.06 -0.23 -13.99
CA GLN A 382 -8.05 -1.19 -13.62
C GLN A 382 -7.24 -0.63 -12.45
N SER A 383 -6.96 -1.44 -11.44
CA SER A 383 -5.95 -1.08 -10.44
C SER A 383 -4.56 -1.12 -11.09
N TRP A 384 -3.68 -0.16 -10.77
CA TRP A 384 -2.25 -0.22 -11.12
C TRP A 384 -1.58 -1.55 -10.70
N ARG A 385 -2.17 -2.24 -9.71
CA ARG A 385 -1.70 -3.51 -9.18
C ARG A 385 -1.96 -4.70 -10.12
N ALA A 386 -2.78 -4.53 -11.16
CA ALA A 386 -3.04 -5.55 -12.18
C ALA A 386 -1.74 -6.02 -12.87
N ALA A 387 -0.84 -5.08 -13.18
CA ALA A 387 0.48 -5.40 -13.74
C ALA A 387 1.31 -6.29 -12.80
N GLY A 388 1.36 -5.95 -11.50
CA GLY A 388 2.08 -6.73 -10.49
C GLY A 388 1.50 -8.13 -10.27
N ARG A 389 0.19 -8.30 -10.46
CA ARG A 389 -0.51 -9.59 -10.41
C ARG A 389 -0.44 -10.38 -11.72
N LYS A 390 0.17 -9.81 -12.77
CA LYS A 390 0.21 -10.37 -14.12
C LYS A 390 -1.19 -10.66 -14.65
N VAL A 391 -2.14 -9.75 -14.39
CA VAL A 391 -3.51 -9.83 -14.93
C VAL A 391 -3.82 -8.60 -15.80
N SER A 392 -2.82 -7.79 -16.13
CA SER A 392 -2.95 -6.75 -17.16
C SER A 392 -3.27 -7.38 -18.51
N LEU A 393 -4.09 -6.70 -19.31
CA LEU A 393 -4.41 -7.15 -20.66
C LEU A 393 -3.14 -7.18 -21.51
N SER A 394 -3.04 -8.18 -22.36
CA SER A 394 -2.06 -8.24 -23.44
C SER A 394 -2.60 -7.52 -24.67
N GLU A 395 -1.72 -7.13 -25.59
CA GLU A 395 -2.09 -6.49 -26.87
C GLU A 395 -3.23 -7.24 -27.61
N ARG A 396 -3.21 -8.58 -27.61
CA ARG A 396 -4.30 -9.39 -28.20
C ARG A 396 -5.64 -9.26 -27.48
N ALA A 397 -5.60 -9.19 -26.16
CA ALA A 397 -6.82 -9.02 -25.36
C ALA A 397 -7.36 -7.59 -25.46
N GLU A 398 -6.48 -6.59 -25.59
CA GLU A 398 -6.82 -5.21 -25.90
C GLU A 398 -7.51 -5.09 -27.27
N GLU A 399 -6.91 -5.68 -28.33
CA GLU A 399 -7.50 -5.75 -29.66
C GLU A 399 -8.89 -6.40 -29.63
N THR A 400 -9.03 -7.53 -28.92
CA THR A 400 -10.32 -8.22 -28.78
C THR A 400 -11.37 -7.34 -28.10
N LEU A 401 -10.97 -6.60 -27.05
CA LEU A 401 -11.85 -5.68 -26.34
C LEU A 401 -12.26 -4.50 -27.25
N GLU A 402 -11.34 -3.93 -28.01
CA GLU A 402 -11.63 -2.86 -28.97
C GLU A 402 -12.59 -3.34 -30.09
N GLU A 403 -12.40 -4.55 -30.62
CA GLU A 403 -13.30 -5.14 -31.62
C GLU A 403 -14.71 -5.34 -31.08
N ILE A 404 -14.82 -5.89 -29.86
CA ILE A 404 -16.10 -6.15 -29.20
C ILE A 404 -16.84 -4.83 -28.91
N THR A 405 -16.12 -3.82 -28.41
CA THR A 405 -16.71 -2.52 -28.03
C THR A 405 -17.01 -1.62 -29.24
N SER A 406 -16.35 -1.85 -30.38
CA SER A 406 -16.64 -1.19 -31.66
C SER A 406 -17.87 -1.77 -32.38
N GLY A 407 -18.26 -3.00 -32.06
CA GLY A 407 -19.43 -3.67 -32.65
C GLY A 407 -20.76 -3.05 -32.23
N GLU A 408 -21.84 -3.34 -32.97
CA GLU A 408 -23.21 -3.00 -32.57
C GLU A 408 -23.68 -3.90 -31.42
N SER A 409 -23.19 -3.69 -30.21
CA SER A 409 -23.70 -4.40 -29.04
C SER A 409 -24.71 -3.52 -28.29
N ASN A 410 -25.99 -3.72 -28.58
CA ASN A 410 -27.14 -3.22 -27.80
C ASN A 410 -27.35 -3.98 -26.47
N GLU A 411 -26.35 -4.75 -26.00
CA GLU A 411 -26.49 -5.59 -24.80
C GLU A 411 -25.83 -4.92 -23.59
N ASP A 412 -26.55 -4.91 -22.48
CA ASP A 412 -26.11 -4.43 -21.17
C ASP A 412 -25.11 -5.44 -20.54
N VAL A 413 -23.87 -5.47 -21.07
CA VAL A 413 -22.79 -6.42 -20.73
C VAL A 413 -21.70 -5.78 -19.87
N ILE A 414 -21.04 -6.58 -19.03
CA ILE A 414 -19.81 -6.23 -18.31
C ILE A 414 -18.72 -7.24 -18.65
N TYR A 415 -17.60 -6.74 -19.15
CA TYR A 415 -16.38 -7.53 -19.36
C TYR A 415 -15.44 -7.35 -18.18
N TYR A 416 -14.84 -8.42 -17.69
CA TYR A 416 -13.84 -8.37 -16.62
C TYR A 416 -12.76 -9.43 -16.82
N TRP A 417 -11.57 -9.19 -16.30
CA TRP A 417 -10.40 -10.03 -16.60
C TRP A 417 -9.56 -10.44 -15.38
N SER A 418 -9.81 -9.87 -14.21
CA SER A 418 -9.19 -10.32 -12.94
C SER A 418 -10.17 -11.19 -12.16
N PRO A 419 -10.04 -12.54 -12.19
CA PRO A 419 -10.92 -13.42 -11.44
C PRO A 419 -10.60 -13.38 -9.95
N MET A 420 -11.63 -13.48 -9.11
CA MET A 420 -11.49 -13.68 -7.68
C MET A 420 -10.87 -15.05 -7.42
N ASP A 421 -9.87 -15.08 -6.55
CA ASP A 421 -9.20 -16.31 -6.14
C ASP A 421 -10.13 -17.12 -5.22
N MET A 422 -10.92 -17.99 -5.83
CA MET A 422 -11.91 -18.83 -5.18
C MET A 422 -11.39 -20.26 -5.15
N ASP A 423 -11.23 -20.82 -3.95
CA ASP A 423 -11.05 -22.26 -3.81
C ASP A 423 -12.33 -22.98 -4.26
N GLN A 424 -12.21 -24.19 -4.80
CA GLN A 424 -13.38 -24.99 -5.26
C GLN A 424 -14.45 -25.21 -4.17
N THR A 425 -14.11 -24.96 -2.90
CA THR A 425 -14.98 -25.14 -1.73
C THR A 425 -15.54 -23.85 -1.16
N SER A 426 -15.08 -22.66 -1.57
CA SER A 426 -15.53 -21.38 -1.01
C SER A 426 -16.69 -20.77 -1.80
N ASP A 427 -17.65 -20.17 -1.11
CA ASP A 427 -18.70 -19.34 -1.72
C ASP A 427 -18.27 -17.85 -1.72
N PHE A 428 -18.92 -17.03 -2.55
CA PHE A 428 -18.58 -15.61 -2.72
C PHE A 428 -18.49 -14.84 -1.40
N TRP A 429 -19.47 -15.03 -0.51
CA TRP A 429 -19.54 -14.33 0.77
C TRP A 429 -18.48 -14.83 1.75
N LEU A 430 -18.15 -16.12 1.72
CA LEU A 430 -17.09 -16.73 2.54
C LEU A 430 -15.71 -16.23 2.15
N THR A 431 -15.45 -16.05 0.85
CA THR A 431 -14.23 -15.39 0.37
C THR A 431 -14.21 -13.93 0.79
N CYS A 432 -15.35 -13.21 0.70
CA CYS A 432 -15.44 -11.84 1.18
C CYS A 432 -15.18 -11.73 2.69
N ASP A 433 -15.73 -12.64 3.51
CA ASP A 433 -15.52 -12.71 4.95
C ASP A 433 -14.06 -13.00 5.31
N SER A 434 -13.42 -13.91 4.56
CA SER A 434 -12.01 -14.25 4.72
C SER A 434 -11.10 -13.04 4.47
N LEU A 435 -11.54 -12.11 3.62
CA LEU A 435 -10.87 -10.84 3.37
C LEU A 435 -11.30 -9.76 4.37
N ASN A 436 -12.46 -9.79 5.01
CA ASN A 436 -12.95 -8.66 5.82
C ASN A 436 -13.18 -9.01 7.30
N ALA A 437 -12.17 -9.59 7.96
CA ALA A 437 -12.21 -9.95 9.38
C ALA A 437 -13.41 -10.82 9.81
N GLY A 438 -14.06 -11.52 8.86
CA GLY A 438 -15.25 -12.35 9.08
C GLY A 438 -16.58 -11.62 9.07
N ASN A 439 -16.60 -10.31 8.77
CA ASN A 439 -17.80 -9.45 8.93
C ASN A 439 -18.37 -8.92 7.60
N CYS A 440 -17.87 -9.34 6.44
CA CYS A 440 -18.36 -8.82 5.16
C CYS A 440 -19.84 -9.11 4.97
N ARG A 441 -20.27 -10.37 5.20
CA ARG A 441 -21.65 -10.81 5.02
C ARG A 441 -22.63 -10.01 5.89
N SER A 442 -22.34 -9.92 7.19
CA SER A 442 -23.21 -9.21 8.14
C SER A 442 -23.27 -7.72 7.83
N LEU A 443 -22.13 -7.08 7.56
CA LEU A 443 -22.10 -5.64 7.30
C LEU A 443 -22.72 -5.29 5.95
N PHE A 444 -22.54 -6.12 4.92
CA PHE A 444 -23.23 -5.94 3.65
C PHE A 444 -24.74 -6.04 3.86
N GLU A 445 -25.19 -7.07 4.58
CA GLU A 445 -26.61 -7.27 4.88
C GLU A 445 -27.20 -6.09 5.65
N ASP A 446 -26.51 -5.59 6.68
CA ASP A 446 -26.96 -4.47 7.48
C ASP A 446 -26.94 -3.16 6.69
N ALA A 447 -25.92 -2.92 5.86
CA ALA A 447 -25.85 -1.73 5.01
C ALA A 447 -26.95 -1.74 3.95
N PHE A 448 -27.20 -2.90 3.33
CA PHE A 448 -28.28 -3.08 2.37
C PHE A 448 -29.66 -2.93 3.04
N ARG A 449 -29.82 -3.44 4.26
CA ARG A 449 -31.04 -3.26 5.05
C ARG A 449 -31.28 -1.79 5.38
N ALA A 450 -30.25 -1.07 5.83
CA ALA A 450 -30.32 0.35 6.13
C ALA A 450 -30.66 1.17 4.88
N MET A 451 -29.97 0.89 3.76
CA MET A 451 -30.18 1.56 2.46
C MET A 451 -31.65 1.53 2.01
N TYR A 452 -32.32 0.39 2.14
CA TYR A 452 -33.70 0.23 1.66
C TYR A 452 -34.76 0.31 2.78
N GLY A 453 -34.37 0.62 4.02
CA GLY A 453 -35.26 0.66 5.17
C GLY A 453 -35.99 -0.66 5.44
N LEU A 454 -35.33 -1.80 5.21
CA LEU A 454 -35.95 -3.12 5.32
C LEU A 454 -36.11 -3.53 6.80
N PRO A 455 -37.24 -4.17 7.18
CA PRO A 455 -37.42 -4.67 8.54
C PRO A 455 -36.52 -5.88 8.82
N GLU A 456 -36.19 -6.13 10.09
CA GLU A 456 -35.26 -7.18 10.52
C GLU A 456 -35.66 -8.60 10.09
N ASN A 457 -36.96 -8.84 9.87
CA ASN A 457 -37.49 -10.14 9.44
C ASN A 457 -37.33 -10.42 7.94
N VAL A 458 -36.85 -9.45 7.15
CA VAL A 458 -36.61 -9.59 5.72
C VAL A 458 -35.13 -9.85 5.47
N LEU A 459 -34.85 -10.87 4.65
CA LEU A 459 -33.49 -11.15 4.17
C LEU A 459 -32.97 -9.96 3.36
N ALA A 460 -31.83 -9.41 3.78
CA ALA A 460 -31.19 -8.25 3.13
C ALA A 460 -29.83 -8.59 2.50
N LEU A 461 -29.39 -9.85 2.57
CA LEU A 461 -28.18 -10.33 1.91
C LEU A 461 -28.51 -10.91 0.53
N PRO A 462 -28.04 -10.31 -0.59
CA PRO A 462 -28.29 -10.84 -1.91
C PRO A 462 -27.60 -12.21 -2.12
N PRO A 463 -28.31 -13.23 -2.65
CA PRO A 463 -27.74 -14.56 -2.86
C PRO A 463 -26.77 -14.56 -4.04
N MET A 464 -25.54 -14.99 -3.80
CA MET A 464 -24.49 -15.14 -4.81
C MET A 464 -24.24 -16.64 -5.04
N PRO A 465 -24.48 -17.18 -6.25
CA PRO A 465 -24.38 -18.62 -6.50
C PRO A 465 -22.94 -19.14 -6.46
N ASN A 466 -22.81 -20.44 -6.19
CA ASN A 466 -21.58 -21.19 -6.41
C ASN A 466 -21.81 -22.19 -7.56
N ASP A 467 -21.80 -21.66 -8.79
CA ASP A 467 -22.03 -22.37 -10.05
C ASP A 467 -20.74 -22.80 -10.76
N GLY A 468 -19.57 -22.52 -10.16
CA GLY A 468 -18.25 -22.81 -10.72
C GLY A 468 -17.69 -21.70 -11.60
N ASP A 469 -18.43 -20.61 -11.77
CA ASP A 469 -18.00 -19.43 -12.52
C ASP A 469 -17.23 -18.43 -11.63
N HIS A 470 -16.52 -17.49 -12.25
CA HIS A 470 -15.58 -16.59 -11.58
C HIS A 470 -16.17 -15.21 -11.30
N TRP A 471 -15.78 -14.57 -10.20
CA TRP A 471 -16.18 -13.18 -9.88
C TRP A 471 -15.07 -12.17 -10.20
N SER A 472 -15.39 -10.90 -10.42
CA SER A 472 -14.40 -9.85 -10.71
C SER A 472 -13.68 -9.34 -9.45
N THR A 473 -12.40 -8.97 -9.58
CA THR A 473 -11.57 -8.29 -8.56
C THR A 473 -10.74 -7.15 -9.17
N LEU A 474 -9.97 -6.42 -8.35
CA LEU A 474 -9.02 -5.36 -8.71
C LEU A 474 -9.61 -4.24 -9.58
N HIS A 475 -10.92 -4.00 -9.45
CA HIS A 475 -11.70 -3.11 -10.29
C HIS A 475 -11.46 -3.32 -11.81
N SER A 476 -11.09 -4.54 -12.22
CA SER A 476 -10.62 -4.88 -13.56
C SER A 476 -11.78 -5.26 -14.48
N TRP A 477 -12.55 -4.25 -14.88
CA TRP A 477 -13.77 -4.42 -15.68
C TRP A 477 -14.02 -3.23 -16.62
N VAL A 478 -14.80 -3.47 -17.66
CA VAL A 478 -15.28 -2.51 -18.66
C VAL A 478 -16.78 -2.72 -18.86
N MET A 479 -17.54 -1.62 -18.91
CA MET A 479 -18.98 -1.65 -19.15
C MET A 479 -19.45 -0.40 -19.92
N PRO A 480 -20.67 -0.41 -20.50
CA PRO A 480 -21.21 0.78 -21.14
C PRO A 480 -21.32 1.94 -20.15
N THR A 481 -20.99 3.16 -20.57
CA THR A 481 -21.08 4.38 -19.75
C THR A 481 -22.45 4.55 -19.10
N PRO A 482 -23.60 4.27 -19.75
CA PRO A 482 -24.90 4.30 -19.08
C PRO A 482 -25.06 3.27 -17.95
N SER A 483 -24.43 2.09 -18.07
CA SER A 483 -24.42 1.05 -17.03
C SER A 483 -23.60 1.51 -15.83
N PHE A 484 -22.44 2.11 -16.08
CA PHE A 484 -21.58 2.67 -15.06
C PHE A 484 -22.29 3.71 -14.19
N LEU A 485 -23.07 4.62 -14.78
CA LEU A 485 -23.81 5.63 -14.01
C LEU A 485 -24.85 5.01 -13.06
N LYS A 486 -25.52 3.93 -13.49
CA LYS A 486 -26.45 3.19 -12.62
C LYS A 486 -25.72 2.49 -11.48
N PHE A 487 -24.55 1.94 -11.76
CA PHE A 487 -23.70 1.33 -10.74
C PHE A 487 -23.28 2.35 -9.69
N ILE A 488 -22.77 3.52 -10.12
CA ILE A 488 -22.31 4.56 -9.21
C ILE A 488 -23.43 5.10 -8.32
N MET A 489 -24.62 5.33 -8.87
CA MET A 489 -25.77 5.75 -8.07
C MET A 489 -26.09 4.75 -6.96
N PHE A 490 -26.13 3.45 -7.28
CA PHE A 490 -26.27 2.40 -6.27
C PHE A 490 -25.13 2.43 -5.24
N SER A 491 -23.88 2.50 -5.71
CA SER A 491 -22.71 2.46 -4.85
C SER A 491 -22.61 3.64 -3.89
N ARG A 492 -23.01 4.85 -4.29
CA ARG A 492 -22.99 6.04 -3.42
C ARG A 492 -23.94 5.89 -2.24
N ILE A 493 -25.17 5.47 -2.51
CA ILE A 493 -26.19 5.26 -1.47
C ILE A 493 -25.77 4.09 -0.56
N PHE A 494 -25.23 3.01 -1.13
CA PHE A 494 -24.73 1.87 -0.36
C PHE A 494 -23.56 2.24 0.55
N VAL A 495 -22.58 3.00 0.05
CA VAL A 495 -21.42 3.48 0.83
C VAL A 495 -21.86 4.34 2.00
N ASP A 496 -22.84 5.21 1.79
CA ASP A 496 -23.41 6.04 2.84
C ASP A 496 -24.09 5.21 3.93
N SER A 497 -24.89 4.23 3.51
CA SER A 497 -25.55 3.28 4.41
C SER A 497 -24.54 2.41 5.18
N LEU A 498 -23.44 2.02 4.56
CA LEU A 498 -22.34 1.32 5.22
C LEU A 498 -21.62 2.23 6.23
N HIS A 499 -21.45 3.51 5.89
CA HIS A 499 -20.78 4.48 6.74
C HIS A 499 -21.57 4.77 8.02
N SER A 500 -22.89 4.91 7.92
CA SER A 500 -23.77 5.17 9.06
C SER A 500 -23.76 4.05 10.11
N LEU A 501 -23.38 2.81 9.76
CA LEU A 501 -23.25 1.69 10.70
C LEU A 501 -22.02 1.77 11.60
N ASN A 502 -20.97 2.49 11.20
CA ASN A 502 -19.73 2.61 11.99
C ASN A 502 -19.87 3.52 13.24
N VAL A 503 -21.03 4.18 13.41
CA VAL A 503 -21.31 5.20 14.43
C VAL A 503 -21.34 4.67 15.88
N ASN A 504 -21.55 3.36 16.10
CA ASN A 504 -21.55 2.79 17.45
C ASN A 504 -20.14 2.64 18.07
N SER A 505 -19.09 3.00 17.34
CA SER A 505 -17.74 3.00 17.86
C SER A 505 -17.31 4.39 18.30
N THR A 506 -17.08 4.54 19.60
CA THR A 506 -16.55 5.73 20.27
C THR A 506 -15.16 6.18 19.79
N GLU A 507 -14.57 5.49 18.81
CA GLU A 507 -13.28 5.79 18.21
C GLU A 507 -13.45 5.94 16.69
N THR A 508 -13.12 7.10 16.14
CA THR A 508 -13.08 7.39 14.68
C THR A 508 -12.12 6.48 13.90
N THR A 509 -11.38 5.62 14.59
CA THR A 509 -10.42 4.64 14.04
C THR A 509 -10.92 3.19 14.07
N SER A 510 -12.16 2.94 14.50
CA SER A 510 -12.71 1.59 14.61
C SER A 510 -13.54 1.26 13.36
N CYS A 511 -13.10 0.24 12.63
CA CYS A 511 -13.79 -0.29 11.45
C CYS A 511 -14.10 -1.77 11.69
N PHE A 512 -15.34 -2.18 11.47
CA PHE A 512 -15.76 -3.57 11.69
C PHE A 512 -15.22 -4.55 10.61
N LEU A 513 -14.82 -4.06 9.43
CA LEU A 513 -14.20 -4.86 8.36
C LEU A 513 -12.69 -5.11 8.57
N GLY A 514 -12.07 -4.48 9.58
CA GLY A 514 -10.63 -4.53 9.82
C GLY A 514 -10.24 -5.10 11.18
N ALA A 515 -9.36 -6.10 11.19
CA ALA A 515 -8.86 -6.74 12.41
C ALA A 515 -7.61 -6.04 12.98
N SER A 516 -6.87 -5.32 12.14
CA SER A 516 -5.63 -4.62 12.47
C SER A 516 -5.74 -3.12 12.18
N GLU A 517 -4.85 -2.31 12.76
CA GLU A 517 -4.79 -0.87 12.48
C GLU A 517 -4.69 -0.53 10.98
N PRO A 518 -3.81 -1.16 10.16
CA PRO A 518 -3.75 -0.88 8.72
C PRO A 518 -5.01 -1.31 7.94
N GLU A 519 -5.70 -2.38 8.35
CA GLU A 519 -6.99 -2.75 7.73
C GLU A 519 -8.09 -1.76 8.07
N ARG A 520 -8.08 -1.21 9.28
CA ARG A 520 -9.08 -0.21 9.70
C ARG A 520 -8.94 1.10 8.92
N ARG A 521 -7.74 1.46 8.47
CA ARG A 521 -7.52 2.60 7.57
C ARG A 521 -8.16 2.40 6.19
N HIS A 522 -8.07 1.18 5.66
CA HIS A 522 -8.59 0.81 4.33
C HIS A 522 -9.91 0.03 4.42
N CYS A 523 -10.79 0.46 5.32
CA CYS A 523 -11.95 -0.31 5.78
C CYS A 523 -12.87 -0.78 4.65
N TYR A 524 -13.26 0.13 3.75
CA TYR A 524 -14.28 -0.18 2.75
C TYR A 524 -13.69 -0.75 1.46
N CYS A 525 -12.38 -0.73 1.30
CA CYS A 525 -11.74 -1.00 0.02
C CYS A 525 -12.08 -2.40 -0.50
N ARG A 526 -12.04 -3.41 0.37
CA ARG A 526 -12.35 -4.81 0.02
C ARG A 526 -13.84 -5.03 -0.31
N ILE A 527 -14.75 -4.43 0.46
CA ILE A 527 -16.20 -4.59 0.22
C ILE A 527 -16.64 -3.82 -1.04
N LEU A 528 -16.04 -2.66 -1.32
CA LEU A 528 -16.31 -1.87 -2.52
C LEU A 528 -15.71 -2.49 -3.78
N GLU A 529 -14.59 -3.21 -3.66
CA GLU A 529 -14.01 -4.00 -4.76
C GLU A 529 -14.99 -5.05 -5.30
N VAL A 530 -15.73 -5.71 -4.41
CA VAL A 530 -16.66 -6.79 -4.79
C VAL A 530 -18.07 -6.30 -5.12
N LEU A 531 -18.37 -5.03 -4.85
CA LEU A 531 -19.70 -4.44 -5.01
C LEU A 531 -20.23 -4.52 -6.45
N VAL A 532 -19.33 -4.41 -7.43
CA VAL A 532 -19.67 -4.52 -8.86
C VAL A 532 -20.25 -5.90 -9.20
N ASN A 533 -19.80 -6.97 -8.54
CA ASN A 533 -20.28 -8.33 -8.77
C ASN A 533 -21.74 -8.47 -8.33
N VAL A 534 -22.05 -7.99 -7.12
CA VAL A 534 -23.42 -8.01 -6.57
C VAL A 534 -24.35 -7.19 -7.46
N TRP A 535 -23.94 -5.97 -7.82
CA TRP A 535 -24.71 -5.11 -8.69
C TRP A 535 -24.94 -5.74 -10.08
N ALA A 536 -23.89 -6.23 -10.73
CA ALA A 536 -23.96 -6.84 -12.05
C ALA A 536 -24.89 -8.05 -12.10
N TYR A 537 -24.74 -8.95 -11.12
CA TYR A 537 -25.51 -10.18 -11.05
C TYR A 537 -26.99 -9.90 -10.82
N HIS A 538 -27.32 -9.08 -9.81
CA HIS A 538 -28.71 -8.84 -9.41
C HIS A 538 -29.44 -7.81 -10.25
N SER A 539 -28.74 -6.92 -10.96
CA SER A 539 -29.35 -6.00 -11.94
C SER A 539 -29.59 -6.66 -13.32
N GLY A 540 -29.20 -7.92 -13.49
CA GLY A 540 -29.45 -8.69 -14.72
C GLY A 540 -28.49 -8.35 -15.86
N ARG A 541 -27.26 -7.92 -15.56
CA ARG A 541 -26.23 -7.68 -16.57
C ARG A 541 -25.58 -8.98 -17.00
N LYS A 542 -25.31 -9.11 -18.29
CA LYS A 542 -24.48 -10.20 -18.80
C LYS A 542 -23.06 -10.00 -18.30
N MET A 543 -22.45 -11.03 -17.73
CA MET A 543 -21.09 -10.97 -17.20
C MET A 543 -20.22 -11.85 -18.09
N VAL A 544 -19.12 -11.29 -18.60
CA VAL A 544 -18.23 -12.01 -19.53
C VAL A 544 -16.81 -11.89 -19.00
N TYR A 545 -16.20 -13.04 -18.75
CA TYR A 545 -14.78 -13.12 -18.44
C TYR A 545 -13.98 -13.04 -19.73
N LEU A 546 -13.05 -12.08 -19.77
CA LEU A 546 -12.05 -11.89 -20.82
C LEU A 546 -10.71 -12.42 -20.30
N ASN A 547 -10.13 -13.40 -20.98
CA ASN A 547 -8.80 -13.88 -20.64
C ASN A 547 -7.76 -12.79 -20.95
N PRO A 548 -7.00 -12.29 -19.96
CA PRO A 548 -6.08 -11.17 -20.17
C PRO A 548 -4.91 -11.50 -21.11
N PHE A 549 -4.59 -12.78 -21.31
CA PHE A 549 -3.45 -13.22 -22.13
C PHE A 549 -3.83 -13.68 -23.53
N THR A 550 -4.96 -14.38 -23.67
CA THR A 550 -5.38 -14.93 -24.97
C THR A 550 -6.38 -14.03 -25.69
N GLY A 551 -7.12 -13.20 -24.95
CA GLY A 551 -8.28 -12.47 -25.46
C GLY A 551 -9.56 -13.29 -25.54
N ASP A 552 -9.55 -14.58 -25.15
CA ASP A 552 -10.75 -15.41 -25.21
C ASP A 552 -11.83 -14.92 -24.25
N THR A 553 -13.06 -14.84 -24.74
CA THR A 553 -14.23 -14.45 -23.93
C THR A 553 -15.10 -15.64 -23.56
N SER A 554 -15.56 -15.69 -22.31
CA SER A 554 -16.53 -16.68 -21.83
C SER A 554 -17.61 -16.02 -21.00
N GLU A 555 -18.88 -16.29 -21.29
CA GLU A 555 -19.97 -15.81 -20.44
C GLU A 555 -19.95 -16.56 -19.10
N GLN A 556 -20.08 -15.79 -18.02
CA GLN A 556 -20.06 -16.27 -16.65
C GLN A 556 -21.40 -15.94 -16.00
N HIS A 557 -21.87 -16.83 -15.13
CA HIS A 557 -23.16 -16.77 -14.48
C HIS A 557 -24.28 -16.55 -15.51
N LEU A 558 -24.48 -17.51 -16.42
CA LEU A 558 -25.43 -17.42 -17.55
C LEU A 558 -26.76 -16.79 -17.16
N LEU A 559 -27.15 -15.70 -17.84
CA LEU A 559 -28.32 -14.89 -17.48
C LEU A 559 -29.61 -15.72 -17.38
N ASP A 560 -29.81 -16.65 -18.32
CA ASP A 560 -30.98 -17.53 -18.39
C ASP A 560 -31.08 -18.54 -17.23
N LYS A 561 -29.97 -18.81 -16.53
CA LYS A 561 -29.90 -19.75 -15.42
C LYS A 561 -29.99 -19.08 -14.05
N ARG A 562 -30.02 -17.75 -13.99
CA ARG A 562 -30.05 -16.99 -12.72
C ARG A 562 -31.45 -17.04 -12.07
N ASN A 563 -31.65 -18.02 -11.19
CA ASN A 563 -32.84 -18.09 -10.34
C ASN A 563 -32.64 -17.25 -9.08
N GLY A 564 -33.58 -16.35 -8.77
CA GLY A 564 -33.55 -15.56 -7.53
C GLY A 564 -32.79 -14.23 -7.58
N MET A 565 -32.63 -13.63 -8.77
CA MET A 565 -32.09 -12.26 -8.89
C MET A 565 -32.95 -11.23 -8.14
N TRP A 566 -32.31 -10.17 -7.66
CA TRP A 566 -32.93 -9.12 -6.84
C TRP A 566 -33.23 -7.86 -7.67
N VAL A 567 -33.63 -8.03 -8.93
CA VAL A 567 -33.77 -6.97 -9.95
C VAL A 567 -34.58 -5.76 -9.46
N LYS A 568 -35.57 -5.98 -8.60
CA LYS A 568 -36.42 -4.91 -8.03
C LYS A 568 -35.61 -3.88 -7.23
N PHE A 569 -34.62 -4.33 -6.46
CA PHE A 569 -33.78 -3.46 -5.63
C PHE A 569 -32.79 -2.66 -6.50
N PHE A 570 -32.31 -3.24 -7.59
CA PHE A 570 -31.35 -2.62 -8.50
C PHE A 570 -32.00 -1.90 -9.69
N ASN A 571 -33.30 -1.63 -9.60
CA ASN A 571 -34.03 -0.93 -10.65
C ASN A 571 -33.62 0.56 -10.68
N PHE A 572 -33.29 1.06 -11.86
CA PHE A 572 -32.94 2.47 -12.09
C PHE A 572 -33.98 3.45 -11.53
N THR A 573 -35.28 3.18 -11.71
CA THR A 573 -36.31 4.11 -11.24
C THR A 573 -36.36 4.21 -9.72
N LEU A 574 -36.11 3.09 -9.03
CA LEU A 574 -36.06 3.05 -7.57
C LEU A 574 -34.82 3.78 -7.05
N LEU A 575 -33.64 3.42 -7.58
CA LEU A 575 -32.37 4.05 -7.19
C LEU A 575 -32.39 5.57 -7.43
N LYS A 576 -32.98 6.00 -8.55
CA LYS A 576 -33.13 7.42 -8.86
C LYS A 576 -34.03 8.15 -7.87
N SER A 577 -35.17 7.56 -7.50
CA SER A 577 -36.06 8.12 -6.48
C SER A 577 -35.32 8.28 -5.15
N MET A 578 -34.57 7.26 -4.73
CA MET A 578 -33.82 7.31 -3.47
C MET A 578 -32.70 8.36 -3.49
N ASP A 579 -31.99 8.53 -4.62
CA ASP A 579 -30.96 9.57 -4.78
C ASP A 579 -31.58 10.99 -4.75
N GLU A 580 -32.79 11.16 -5.31
CA GLU A 580 -33.55 12.41 -5.25
C GLU A 580 -34.07 12.71 -3.83
N ASP A 581 -34.58 11.71 -3.11
CA ASP A 581 -35.08 11.85 -1.73
C ASP A 581 -33.94 12.25 -0.76
N LEU A 582 -32.76 11.63 -0.87
CA LEU A 582 -31.57 12.02 -0.11
C LEU A 582 -31.13 13.47 -0.41
N ALA A 583 -31.34 13.91 -1.65
CA ALA A 583 -31.00 15.25 -2.08
C ALA A 583 -31.91 16.32 -1.49
N GLU A 584 -33.19 16.03 -1.42
CA GLU A 584 -34.16 16.88 -0.72
C GLU A 584 -33.80 16.97 0.77
N GLU A 585 -33.49 15.85 1.43
CA GLU A 585 -33.08 15.83 2.84
C GLU A 585 -31.80 16.65 3.10
N ALA A 586 -30.86 16.64 2.15
CA ALA A 586 -29.62 17.39 2.27
C ALA A 586 -29.84 18.90 2.17
N ASP A 587 -30.69 19.30 1.24
CA ASP A 587 -31.01 20.71 1.04
C ASP A 587 -31.89 21.27 2.16
N ASP A 588 -32.74 20.46 2.78
CA ASP A 588 -33.56 20.85 3.94
C ASP A 588 -32.77 20.98 5.25
N GLY A 589 -31.51 20.52 5.27
CA GLY A 589 -30.66 20.57 6.46
C GLY A 589 -31.22 19.74 7.63
N MET A 590 -32.02 18.71 7.31
CA MET A 590 -32.77 17.92 8.29
C MET A 590 -31.94 16.81 8.96
N HIS A 591 -30.64 16.71 8.63
CA HIS A 591 -29.81 15.60 9.11
C HIS A 591 -29.23 15.84 10.53
N PRO A 592 -29.30 14.83 11.42
CA PRO A 592 -28.56 14.84 12.68
C PRO A 592 -27.04 14.66 12.48
N GLY A 593 -26.24 15.73 12.64
CA GLY A 593 -24.79 15.64 12.92
C GLY A 593 -23.84 15.58 11.71
N ASN A 594 -22.95 16.58 11.61
CA ASN A 594 -21.99 16.80 10.51
C ASN A 594 -20.95 15.69 10.22
N GLU A 595 -20.87 14.61 11.00
CA GLU A 595 -19.81 13.59 10.85
C GLU A 595 -20.30 12.25 10.28
N GLN A 596 -21.60 12.12 9.98
CA GLN A 596 -22.25 10.82 9.73
C GLN A 596 -22.65 10.60 8.28
N TRP A 597 -22.57 11.65 7.45
CA TRP A 597 -23.14 11.65 6.12
C TRP A 597 -22.06 11.79 5.05
N LEU A 598 -21.82 10.70 4.33
CA LEU A 598 -20.81 10.61 3.29
C LEU A 598 -21.40 10.88 1.90
N TRP A 599 -22.70 10.65 1.75
CA TRP A 599 -23.52 11.31 0.73
C TRP A 599 -23.78 12.75 1.21
N PRO A 600 -23.75 13.80 0.37
CA PRO A 600 -23.49 13.82 -1.07
C PRO A 600 -22.00 13.87 -1.45
N LEU A 601 -21.07 13.90 -0.48
CA LEU A 601 -19.63 14.14 -0.68
C LEU A 601 -18.94 13.16 -1.64
N THR A 602 -19.55 12.00 -1.90
CA THR A 602 -19.07 10.96 -2.83
C THR A 602 -19.43 11.20 -4.31
N GLY A 603 -20.00 12.35 -4.67
CA GLY A 603 -20.19 12.70 -6.08
C GLY A 603 -21.22 13.80 -6.33
N GLN A 604 -21.54 14.05 -7.60
CA GLN A 604 -22.56 15.05 -7.93
C GLN A 604 -23.96 14.52 -7.63
N VAL A 605 -24.79 15.41 -7.08
CA VAL A 605 -26.22 15.17 -6.87
C VAL A 605 -27.00 15.99 -7.87
N PHE A 606 -27.98 15.37 -8.52
CA PHE A 606 -28.90 16.08 -9.39
C PHE A 606 -30.34 15.82 -8.96
N TRP A 607 -31.02 16.86 -8.51
CA TRP A 607 -32.47 16.84 -8.30
C TRP A 607 -33.07 18.19 -8.72
N PRO A 608 -34.38 18.24 -9.02
CA PRO A 608 -35.02 19.45 -9.56
C PRO A 608 -34.85 20.70 -8.69
N GLY A 609 -34.84 20.58 -7.36
CA GLY A 609 -34.72 21.72 -6.46
C GLY A 609 -33.36 22.43 -6.49
N ILE A 610 -32.26 21.72 -6.75
CA ILE A 610 -30.96 22.37 -7.02
C ILE A 610 -31.06 23.26 -8.26
N ALA A 611 -31.68 22.78 -9.35
CA ALA A 611 -31.80 23.54 -10.59
C ALA A 611 -32.70 24.77 -10.43
N ASP A 612 -33.76 24.67 -9.63
CA ASP A 612 -34.64 25.80 -9.32
C ASP A 612 -33.94 26.82 -8.40
N ARG A 613 -33.19 26.39 -7.38
CA ARG A 613 -32.36 27.26 -6.53
C ARG A 613 -31.29 28.00 -7.34
N GLU A 614 -30.58 27.30 -8.21
CA GLU A 614 -29.60 27.94 -9.10
C GLU A 614 -30.25 28.96 -10.03
N ARG A 615 -31.47 28.69 -10.51
CA ARG A 615 -32.22 29.63 -11.35
C ARG A 615 -32.58 30.89 -10.54
N GLU A 616 -32.99 30.74 -9.28
CA GLU A 616 -33.25 31.85 -8.36
C GLU A 616 -31.98 32.65 -8.03
N GLU A 617 -30.87 32.00 -7.72
CA GLU A 617 -29.59 32.67 -7.48
C GLU A 617 -29.10 33.41 -8.73
N LYS A 618 -29.24 32.81 -9.92
CA LYS A 618 -28.97 33.47 -11.21
C LYS A 618 -29.87 34.69 -11.40
N TYR A 619 -31.14 34.60 -11.00
CA TYR A 619 -32.06 35.73 -11.05
C TYR A 619 -31.65 36.85 -10.07
N ILE A 620 -31.24 36.51 -8.84
CA ILE A 620 -30.73 37.44 -7.83
C ILE A 620 -29.44 38.11 -8.32
N LYS A 621 -28.45 37.34 -8.82
CA LYS A 621 -27.20 37.87 -9.41
C LYS A 621 -27.48 38.80 -10.59
N LYS A 622 -28.46 38.48 -11.45
CA LYS A 622 -28.89 39.36 -12.55
C LYS A 622 -29.51 40.66 -12.03
N LEU A 623 -30.33 40.61 -10.97
CA LEU A 623 -30.90 41.79 -10.33
C LEU A 623 -29.82 42.66 -9.68
N ASP A 624 -28.88 42.07 -8.96
CA ASP A 624 -27.74 42.77 -8.35
C ASP A 624 -26.84 43.42 -9.42
N LYS A 625 -26.52 42.72 -10.51
CA LYS A 625 -25.79 43.30 -11.66
C LYS A 625 -26.55 44.48 -12.28
N LYS A 626 -27.87 44.38 -12.43
CA LYS A 626 -28.72 45.50 -12.90
C LYS A 626 -28.69 46.68 -11.92
N LEU A 627 -28.72 46.42 -10.61
CA LEU A 627 -28.69 47.44 -9.56
C LEU A 627 -27.33 48.13 -9.53
N LYS A 628 -26.23 47.38 -9.51
CA LYS A 628 -24.84 47.88 -9.64
C LYS A 628 -24.64 48.70 -10.91
N ASN A 629 -25.20 48.27 -12.05
CA ASN A 629 -25.11 49.04 -13.30
C ASN A 629 -25.91 50.34 -13.24
N LYS A 630 -27.09 50.35 -12.61
CA LYS A 630 -27.86 51.58 -12.38
C LYS A 630 -27.12 52.55 -11.45
N VAL A 631 -26.52 52.05 -10.37
CA VAL A 631 -25.68 52.85 -9.46
C VAL A 631 -24.48 53.43 -10.20
N LYS A 632 -23.74 52.63 -10.97
CA LYS A 632 -22.63 53.09 -11.82
C LYS A 632 -23.08 54.15 -12.84
N LEU A 633 -24.27 54.03 -13.42
CA LEU A 633 -24.84 55.02 -14.33
C LEU A 633 -25.17 56.35 -13.62
N LEU A 634 -25.76 56.28 -12.43
CA LEU A 634 -26.07 57.46 -11.61
C LEU A 634 -24.79 58.15 -11.11
N GLU A 635 -23.77 57.39 -10.73
CA GLU A 635 -22.45 57.92 -10.39
C GLU A 635 -21.78 58.60 -11.58
N ARG A 636 -21.86 58.00 -12.78
CA ARG A 636 -21.36 58.60 -14.03
C ARG A 636 -22.08 59.92 -14.37
N GLN A 637 -23.39 60.00 -14.10
CA GLN A 637 -24.17 61.24 -14.28
C GLN A 637 -23.83 62.31 -13.24
N LYS A 638 -23.52 61.92 -11.99
CA LYS A 638 -23.17 62.86 -10.91
C LYS A 638 -21.72 63.35 -10.97
N SER A 639 -20.77 62.52 -11.39
CA SER A 639 -19.32 62.80 -11.31
C SER A 639 -18.65 63.13 -12.64
N GLY A 640 -19.38 63.03 -13.77
CA GLY A 640 -18.85 63.28 -15.11
C GLY A 640 -17.84 62.20 -15.57
N TYR A 641 -17.57 62.16 -16.87
CA TYR A 641 -16.69 61.16 -17.48
C TYR A 641 -15.22 61.43 -17.13
N LYS A 642 -14.69 60.83 -16.06
CA LYS A 642 -13.24 60.81 -15.82
C LYS A 642 -12.59 59.74 -16.70
N GLN A 643 -12.11 60.13 -17.88
CA GLN A 643 -11.19 59.30 -18.65
C GLN A 643 -9.92 59.09 -17.82
N LYS A 644 -9.53 57.84 -17.56
CA LYS A 644 -8.16 57.54 -17.16
C LYS A 644 -7.28 57.76 -18.40
N PRO A 645 -6.24 58.60 -18.34
CA PRO A 645 -5.30 58.70 -19.44
C PRO A 645 -4.62 57.34 -19.62
N LEU A 646 -4.60 56.85 -20.86
CA LEU A 646 -3.82 55.68 -21.24
C LEU A 646 -2.35 56.11 -21.29
N GLY A 647 -1.59 55.74 -20.26
CA GLY A 647 -0.14 55.90 -20.21
C GLY A 647 0.38 56.33 -18.85
N GLN A 648 0.70 55.34 -18.00
CA GLN A 648 1.91 55.33 -17.20
C GLN A 648 2.25 53.88 -16.85
#